data_AF-A0A9N9KMD2-F1
#
_entry.id   AF-A0A9N9KMD2-F1
#
_cell.length_a   1.000
_cell.length_b   1.000
_cell.length_c   1.000
_cell.angle_alpha   90.00
_cell.angle_beta   90.00
_cell.angle_gamma   90.00
#
_symmetry.space_group_name_H-M   'P 1'
#
loop_
_entity.id
_entity.type
_entity.pdbx_description
1 polymer ?
#
loop_
_entity_poly.entity_id
_entity_poly.type
_entity_poly.pdbx_seq_one_letter_code
_entity_poly.pdbx_strand_id
1 'polypeptide(L)'
;MGDVSEFSGFEVFVRGVPNMATEKDLNKFLTGVMEHLGIEDWVCQKIGRAPFASIVFLRSSEGSRFLREHGAVKGPSGRVFMEPSAERLLFNGQYLVCCQSHKPIDLLAVRSLAMDQQKKVQEKSVPKKVPETDFLKHQRAFLSSAIQCGSWECCDSILAFRPFFALQRSAKLLFKVTHIQYEMGDFRRLDIPYNSIESIILSQSPQTLATNFTITLRSSPHFSSRIDTSADSVNFERERVPGLNKDHEKISGICLVYRIMLAYDTDDTQIINSLGRIHRLPTITRRLVHVMVPPDVEVFSFPRELKRLTVSLTPTASKLTYSLRYQLQKLAQNGYLPIGSVLKLIPHVHQIFCRSGERVALAVVKMLFRHIPWATPNADVTVFKISKLRDVMSEFEEKIAKNGLYLEEYPEASETVAIIHKVRVTPAGIYLWGPEAENNNRVLRKYSGHHEFFLRVQFSDEDGNRLAFSKNTSNKPIFDRFQKILDDGISIAGRQFSFLGFSHSSLRSQSCWFMAPFVHEGSLLYYKQVISGLGDFKNIRIPARCAARIGQAFSDTRDAIRLPLDIKREIPDVERNGRTFSDGCGTVSRQALYLIWAGLPPGKSPTVLQIRYQGAKGVLSLDTRLVGSQLCLRNSMTKFRGSNSADLEICTAAYKPITLYLNEQLIPILEVLGIENKWFLDLQRTEIERLYSTTLTANNASQFLSSHSIGDKIGLPRFLKSLVNYRVSFQEDDFLTRVVETAVLIQLRTLKYKARIPVRKGFTLLGIMDETGILEEGQVFCIADIDGVSKVIIGEAGRPIIISRSPALHPGDVQTAYAVTVPLWSPLLQLRNCICFSQKGARDLPSMLSGGDLDGDLYHVIFDPNARLMRPTYRPAEYPRQVPRELNRAVEREDMTKFFIEFMETDQLGRICNAHKMIADGSLEGIIDSRCIKLAEMASTAVDFSKTGIPVRMNEMPKYSRIRPHFMAPGPHVEILKNKPISFVSEDGSNGINADDDEDFVSFKYYHSTRVLGKLFDAVDENEVIKRLHNNRISMTTTSRKHWNRTTSLLHHIWLWMESFYKTDPKMPRSGWESYKERARAIREEYKNLIQLPQLLCTTNLFCRYETSLLDLMFQYGPSPHLPLSEIEVFIGNILGKAGAPTSRQREMSMSMKERFEDHLSMTVKRMTFQDEYSLQNEPSDIDRDILGLHVSAACLWCFLHDDLGAFDGGKKASLDLKSFGYVAAAMCFRMRGRIVSN
;
A
#
# COMPACT_ATOMS: atom_id res chain seq x y z
N MET A 1 -10.67 -13.65 33.12
CA MET A 1 -9.30 -13.10 33.07
C MET A 1 -9.05 -12.45 34.42
N GLY A 2 -8.02 -12.90 35.15
CA GLY A 2 -7.72 -12.43 36.50
C GLY A 2 -7.45 -10.93 36.54
N ASP A 3 -7.95 -10.28 37.58
CA ASP A 3 -7.79 -8.86 37.83
C ASP A 3 -6.30 -8.55 38.06
N VAL A 4 -5.77 -7.49 37.44
CA VAL A 4 -4.34 -7.13 37.52
C VAL A 4 -3.91 -6.82 38.97
N SER A 5 -4.87 -6.70 39.89
CA SER A 5 -4.68 -6.61 41.33
C SER A 5 -3.96 -7.81 41.97
N GLU A 6 -3.81 -8.95 41.28
CA GLU A 6 -3.01 -10.10 41.79
C GLU A 6 -1.49 -9.91 41.69
N PHE A 7 -1.00 -8.98 40.85
CA PHE A 7 0.44 -8.79 40.63
C PHE A 7 0.95 -7.54 41.35
N SER A 8 1.62 -7.75 42.49
CA SER A 8 2.19 -6.67 43.31
C SER A 8 3.33 -5.92 42.63
N GLY A 9 4.05 -6.56 41.69
CA GLY A 9 5.25 -6.01 41.04
C GLY A 9 6.40 -5.74 42.01
N PHE A 10 7.63 -5.71 41.50
CA PHE A 10 8.79 -5.25 42.28
C PHE A 10 9.86 -4.71 41.35
N GLU A 11 10.49 -3.60 41.71
CA GLU A 11 11.60 -3.04 40.92
C GLU A 11 12.87 -2.92 41.76
N VAL A 12 13.95 -3.50 41.25
CA VAL A 12 15.30 -3.38 41.77
C VAL A 12 16.11 -2.46 40.88
N PHE A 13 16.74 -1.46 41.48
CA PHE A 13 17.68 -0.57 40.82
C PHE A 13 19.11 -1.12 40.96
N VAL A 14 19.81 -1.25 39.84
CA VAL A 14 21.16 -1.82 39.75
C VAL A 14 22.15 -0.73 39.36
N ARG A 15 23.16 -0.48 40.19
CA ARG A 15 24.26 0.47 39.93
C ARG A 15 25.57 -0.28 39.65
N GLY A 16 26.53 0.41 39.03
CA GLY A 16 27.84 -0.18 38.72
C GLY A 16 27.82 -1.02 37.44
N VAL A 17 26.82 -0.82 36.58
CA VAL A 17 26.77 -1.48 35.27
C VAL A 17 27.74 -0.75 34.34
N PRO A 18 28.68 -1.42 33.67
CA PRO A 18 29.60 -0.77 32.75
C PRO A 18 28.87 0.05 31.67
N ASN A 19 29.43 1.23 31.33
CA ASN A 19 28.83 2.13 30.33
C ASN A 19 28.73 1.50 28.93
N MET A 20 29.64 0.60 28.61
CA MET A 20 29.70 -0.09 27.30
C MET A 20 28.92 -1.41 27.28
N ALA A 21 28.45 -1.91 28.43
CA ALA A 21 27.66 -3.13 28.45
C ALA A 21 26.31 -2.89 27.78
N THR A 22 25.81 -3.86 27.00
CA THR A 22 24.47 -3.78 26.44
C THR A 22 23.42 -4.32 27.43
N GLU A 23 22.15 -4.02 27.20
CA GLU A 23 21.04 -4.65 27.94
C GLU A 23 21.08 -6.18 27.79
N LYS A 24 21.50 -6.67 26.62
CA LYS A 24 21.63 -8.09 26.31
C LYS A 24 22.73 -8.75 27.13
N ASP A 25 23.91 -8.14 27.22
CA ASP A 25 25.02 -8.67 28.03
C ASP A 25 24.62 -8.80 29.49
N LEU A 26 23.94 -7.77 30.01
CA LEU A 26 23.46 -7.75 31.38
C LEU A 26 22.34 -8.76 31.61
N ASN A 27 21.37 -8.89 30.69
CA ASN A 27 20.33 -9.90 30.76
C ASN A 27 20.93 -11.31 30.80
N LYS A 28 21.87 -11.62 29.90
CA LYS A 28 22.53 -12.95 29.85
C LYS A 28 23.24 -13.29 31.15
N PHE A 29 23.92 -12.32 31.76
CA PHE A 29 24.54 -12.50 33.08
C PHE A 29 23.49 -12.76 34.17
N LEU A 30 22.43 -11.94 34.20
CA LEU A 30 21.36 -12.06 35.20
C LEU A 30 20.55 -13.34 35.05
N THR A 31 20.43 -13.93 33.85
CA THR A 31 19.71 -15.20 33.65
C THR A 31 20.23 -16.31 34.55
N GLY A 32 21.55 -16.51 34.63
CA GLY A 32 22.12 -17.53 35.52
C GLY A 32 21.85 -17.27 37.00
N VAL A 33 21.81 -15.99 37.40
CA VAL A 33 21.46 -15.57 38.77
C VAL A 33 19.99 -15.91 39.06
N MET A 34 19.09 -15.58 38.14
CA MET A 34 17.65 -15.79 38.32
C MET A 34 17.27 -17.27 38.33
N GLU A 35 17.95 -18.09 37.50
CA GLU A 35 17.80 -19.55 37.51
C GLU A 35 18.19 -20.15 38.86
N HIS A 36 19.29 -19.67 39.47
CA HIS A 36 19.71 -20.11 40.81
C HIS A 36 18.64 -19.80 41.88
N LEU A 37 18.00 -18.64 41.77
CA LEU A 37 16.96 -18.18 42.70
C LEU A 37 15.57 -18.79 42.44
N GLY A 38 15.42 -19.57 41.36
CA GLY A 38 14.13 -20.09 40.89
C GLY A 38 13.15 -18.99 40.48
N ILE A 39 13.63 -17.93 39.84
CA ILE A 39 12.83 -16.78 39.38
C ILE A 39 12.68 -16.86 37.86
N GLU A 40 11.45 -17.06 37.37
CA GLU A 40 11.18 -17.21 35.93
C GLU A 40 10.68 -15.93 35.23
N ASP A 41 10.01 -15.03 35.97
CA ASP A 41 9.27 -13.90 35.39
C ASP A 41 9.86 -12.55 35.80
N TRP A 42 10.90 -12.15 35.07
CA TRP A 42 11.65 -10.91 35.29
C TRP A 42 12.06 -10.24 33.98
N VAL A 43 12.36 -8.94 34.04
CA VAL A 43 12.93 -8.18 32.92
C VAL A 43 13.98 -7.19 33.40
N CYS A 44 15.15 -7.16 32.76
CA CYS A 44 16.11 -6.08 32.92
C CYS A 44 15.92 -5.02 31.84
N GLN A 45 16.01 -3.75 32.24
CA GLN A 45 16.00 -2.59 31.36
C GLN A 45 17.29 -1.78 31.58
N LYS A 46 18.07 -1.57 30.52
CA LYS A 46 19.28 -0.72 30.54
C LYS A 46 19.19 0.36 29.48
N ILE A 47 19.34 1.62 29.91
CA ILE A 47 19.16 2.77 29.03
C ILE A 47 20.51 3.24 28.47
N GLY A 48 20.82 2.81 27.25
CA GLY A 48 22.01 3.28 26.52
C GLY A 48 23.29 3.10 27.32
N ARG A 49 24.13 4.14 27.39
CA ARG A 49 25.41 4.13 28.12
C ARG A 49 25.29 4.46 29.61
N ALA A 50 24.08 4.46 30.18
CA ALA A 50 23.88 4.78 31.60
C ALA A 50 24.56 3.74 32.50
N PRO A 51 25.22 4.14 33.60
CA PRO A 51 25.95 3.23 34.51
C PRO A 51 25.03 2.41 35.45
N PHE A 52 23.76 2.28 35.09
CA PHE A 52 22.73 1.64 35.89
C PHE A 52 21.71 0.91 35.01
N ALA A 53 20.93 0.03 35.64
CA ALA A 53 19.81 -0.68 35.04
C ALA A 53 18.67 -0.84 36.07
N SER A 54 17.49 -1.23 35.62
CA SER A 54 16.39 -1.66 36.49
C SER A 54 16.01 -3.10 36.18
N ILE A 55 15.70 -3.88 37.20
CA ILE A 55 15.14 -5.23 37.10
C ILE A 55 13.73 -5.17 37.64
N VAL A 56 12.75 -5.52 36.81
CA VAL A 56 11.34 -5.60 37.20
C VAL A 56 10.95 -7.06 37.34
N PHE A 57 10.33 -7.41 38.46
CA PHE A 57 9.78 -8.72 38.77
C PHE A 57 8.26 -8.68 38.74
N LEU A 58 7.64 -9.78 38.31
CA LEU A 58 6.20 -9.90 38.31
C LEU A 58 5.62 -9.91 39.74
N ARG A 59 6.30 -10.57 40.69
CA ARG A 59 5.85 -10.71 42.08
C ARG A 59 6.80 -10.05 43.08
N SER A 60 6.23 -9.36 44.09
CA SER A 60 6.99 -8.73 45.18
C SER A 60 7.89 -9.71 45.96
N SER A 61 7.43 -10.95 46.13
CA SER A 61 8.17 -12.01 46.82
C SER A 61 9.46 -12.43 46.11
N GLU A 62 9.50 -12.35 44.77
CA GLU A 62 10.67 -12.70 43.95
C GLU A 62 11.72 -11.60 43.99
N GLY A 63 11.30 -10.33 43.84
CA GLY A 63 12.22 -9.20 43.97
C GLY A 63 12.79 -9.05 45.38
N SER A 64 11.98 -9.33 46.41
CA SER A 64 12.45 -9.39 47.80
C SER A 64 13.46 -10.53 48.01
N ARG A 65 13.26 -11.69 47.38
CA ARG A 65 14.20 -12.81 47.42
C ARG A 65 15.54 -12.44 46.77
N PHE A 66 15.48 -11.83 45.59
CA PHE A 66 16.68 -11.32 44.90
C PHE A 66 17.47 -10.33 45.77
N LEU A 67 16.79 -9.41 46.46
CA LEU A 67 17.45 -8.45 47.35
C LEU A 67 17.99 -9.06 48.64
N ARG A 68 17.39 -10.14 49.17
CA ARG A 68 17.96 -10.82 50.34
C ARG A 68 19.31 -11.46 50.02
N GLU A 69 19.50 -11.92 48.80
CA GLU A 69 20.70 -12.65 48.39
C GLU A 69 21.77 -11.74 47.77
N HIS A 70 21.35 -10.72 47.02
CA HIS A 70 22.26 -9.85 46.25
C HIS A 70 22.04 -8.36 46.52
N GLY A 71 21.20 -8.00 47.48
CA GLY A 71 20.85 -6.61 47.78
C GLY A 71 21.85 -5.90 48.69
N ALA A 72 21.87 -4.58 48.56
CA ALA A 72 22.59 -3.66 49.44
C ALA A 72 21.60 -2.86 50.30
N VAL A 73 21.94 -2.64 51.56
CA VAL A 73 21.12 -1.93 52.55
C VAL A 73 21.62 -0.49 52.71
N LYS A 74 20.69 0.47 52.82
CA LYS A 74 21.04 1.84 53.18
C LYS A 74 21.17 1.95 54.70
N GLY A 75 22.36 2.34 55.18
CA GLY A 75 22.57 2.65 56.59
C GLY A 75 21.91 3.97 57.00
N PRO A 76 21.84 4.27 58.32
CA PRO A 76 21.20 5.47 58.87
C PRO A 76 21.77 6.81 58.36
N SER A 77 23.02 6.79 57.88
CA SER A 77 23.73 7.94 57.30
C SER A 77 23.54 8.11 55.78
N GLY A 78 22.68 7.31 55.15
CA GLY A 78 22.45 7.32 53.70
C GLY A 78 23.53 6.62 52.87
N ARG A 79 24.61 6.14 53.49
CA ARG A 79 25.63 5.29 52.84
C ARG A 79 25.07 3.89 52.60
N VAL A 80 25.29 3.37 51.39
CA VAL A 80 24.85 2.02 50.97
C VAL A 80 25.94 1.02 51.35
N PHE A 81 25.59 0.05 52.19
CA PHE A 81 26.47 -1.04 52.61
C PHE A 81 25.87 -2.37 52.13
N MET A 82 26.72 -3.28 51.66
CA MET A 82 26.29 -4.66 51.37
C MET A 82 26.03 -5.38 52.69
N GLU A 83 24.99 -6.22 52.75
CA GLU A 83 24.87 -7.12 53.90
C GLU A 83 26.05 -8.10 53.95
N PRO A 84 26.58 -8.44 55.14
CA PRO A 84 27.70 -9.37 55.26
C PRO A 84 27.45 -10.75 54.65
N SER A 85 26.18 -11.16 54.54
CA SER A 85 25.72 -12.44 53.98
C SER A 85 25.36 -12.39 52.49
N ALA A 86 25.37 -11.20 51.84
CA ALA A 86 24.95 -11.07 50.45
C ALA A 86 26.07 -11.45 49.46
N GLU A 87 25.75 -12.31 48.49
CA GLU A 87 26.68 -12.72 47.44
C GLU A 87 26.84 -11.60 46.41
N ARG A 88 28.10 -11.27 46.10
CA ARG A 88 28.43 -10.13 45.22
C ARG A 88 28.30 -10.50 43.74
N LEU A 89 27.43 -9.80 43.04
CA LEU A 89 27.33 -9.91 41.58
C LEU A 89 28.50 -9.18 40.90
N LEU A 90 29.44 -9.94 40.34
CA LEU A 90 30.57 -9.41 39.57
C LEU A 90 30.28 -9.51 38.07
N PHE A 91 30.02 -8.37 37.42
CA PHE A 91 29.72 -8.30 36.00
C PHE A 91 30.80 -7.51 35.25
N ASN A 92 31.51 -8.16 34.31
CA ASN A 92 32.62 -7.58 33.55
C ASN A 92 33.66 -6.84 34.42
N GLY A 93 34.04 -7.44 35.56
CA GLY A 93 35.03 -6.88 36.49
C GLY A 93 34.52 -5.73 37.37
N GLN A 94 33.24 -5.38 37.31
CA GLN A 94 32.61 -4.39 38.19
C GLN A 94 31.56 -5.03 39.10
N TYR A 95 31.54 -4.64 40.37
CA TYR A 95 30.52 -5.09 41.32
C TYR A 95 29.22 -4.33 41.09
N LEU A 96 28.12 -5.09 40.92
CA LEU A 96 26.79 -4.53 40.83
C LEU A 96 26.24 -4.26 42.24
N VAL A 97 25.62 -3.10 42.43
CA VAL A 97 24.93 -2.74 43.68
C VAL A 97 23.44 -2.70 43.41
N CYS A 98 22.72 -3.66 43.99
CA CYS A 98 21.28 -3.83 43.80
C CYS A 98 20.51 -3.30 45.02
N CYS A 99 19.55 -2.41 44.83
CA CYS A 99 18.69 -1.93 45.91
C CYS A 99 17.25 -1.75 45.42
N GLN A 100 16.26 -1.79 46.32
CA GLN A 100 14.88 -1.48 45.94
C GLN A 100 14.78 -0.08 45.31
N SER A 101 14.06 0.01 44.19
CA SER A 101 13.85 1.28 43.49
C SER A 101 12.99 2.23 44.33
N HIS A 102 13.34 3.51 44.33
CA HIS A 102 12.54 4.59 44.94
C HIS A 102 11.54 5.20 43.94
N LYS A 103 11.57 4.75 42.68
CA LYS A 103 10.63 5.19 41.63
C LYS A 103 9.36 4.34 41.67
N PRO A 104 8.22 4.88 41.22
CA PRO A 104 7.05 4.04 40.97
C PRO A 104 7.41 2.95 39.95
N ILE A 105 6.96 1.72 40.24
CA ILE A 105 7.23 0.53 39.43
C ILE A 105 6.75 0.76 38.00
N ASP A 106 7.54 0.32 37.01
CA ASP A 106 7.11 0.29 35.61
C ASP A 106 5.95 -0.71 35.42
N LEU A 107 4.72 -0.20 35.52
CA LEU A 107 3.49 -0.98 35.37
C LEU A 107 3.38 -1.65 33.99
N LEU A 108 3.96 -1.07 32.93
CA LEU A 108 3.92 -1.67 31.61
C LEU A 108 4.83 -2.89 31.52
N ALA A 109 5.99 -2.85 32.21
CA ALA A 109 6.87 -4.00 32.34
C ALA A 109 6.19 -5.14 33.12
N VAL A 110 5.52 -4.83 34.24
CA VAL A 110 4.76 -5.83 35.01
C VAL A 110 3.65 -6.46 34.15
N ARG A 111 2.87 -5.65 33.42
CA ARG A 111 1.82 -6.16 32.52
C ARG A 111 2.38 -6.99 31.36
N SER A 112 3.57 -6.66 30.85
CA SER A 112 4.27 -7.46 29.85
C SER A 112 4.64 -8.84 30.40
N LEU A 113 5.21 -8.89 31.61
CA LEU A 113 5.55 -10.15 32.28
C LEU A 113 4.31 -11.01 32.55
N ALA A 114 3.22 -10.39 33.00
CA ALA A 114 1.95 -11.10 33.20
C ALA A 114 1.42 -11.73 31.90
N MET A 115 1.53 -11.02 30.78
CA MET A 115 1.15 -11.53 29.47
C MET A 115 2.04 -12.71 29.04
N ASP A 116 3.36 -12.61 29.23
CA ASP A 116 4.29 -13.68 28.87
C ASP A 116 4.08 -14.93 29.73
N GLN A 117 3.80 -14.78 31.03
CA GLN A 117 3.42 -15.89 31.90
C GLN A 117 2.14 -16.59 31.42
N GLN A 118 1.11 -15.83 31.02
CA GLN A 118 -0.13 -16.41 30.48
C GLN A 118 0.10 -17.20 29.19
N LYS A 119 0.96 -16.71 28.28
CA LYS A 119 1.35 -17.45 27.07
C LYS A 119 2.05 -18.76 27.41
N LYS A 120 3.03 -18.74 28.33
CA LYS A 120 3.72 -19.96 28.78
C LYS A 120 2.73 -21.00 29.34
N VAL A 121 1.71 -20.56 30.07
CA VAL A 121 0.65 -21.45 30.60
C VAL A 121 -0.21 -22.04 29.48
N GLN A 122 -0.62 -21.24 28.49
CA GLN A 122 -1.37 -21.72 27.33
C GLN A 122 -0.55 -22.71 26.49
N GLU A 123 0.73 -22.45 26.26
CA GLU A 123 1.62 -23.34 25.50
C GLU A 123 1.86 -24.68 26.20
N LYS A 124 1.93 -24.70 27.54
CA LYS A 124 2.03 -25.95 28.33
C LYS A 124 0.80 -26.87 28.20
N SER A 125 -0.35 -26.34 27.76
CA SER A 125 -1.60 -27.11 27.59
C SER A 125 -1.74 -27.79 26.21
N VAL A 126 -0.84 -27.50 25.26
CA VAL A 126 -0.78 -28.15 23.94
C VAL A 126 0.32 -29.21 23.96
N PRO A 127 0.08 -30.47 23.51
CA PRO A 127 1.11 -31.50 23.51
C PRO A 127 2.30 -31.04 22.65
N LYS A 128 3.44 -30.79 23.30
CA LYS A 128 4.69 -30.47 22.64
C LYS A 128 5.07 -31.60 21.68
N LYS A 129 5.33 -31.27 20.41
CA LYS A 129 6.28 -32.07 19.63
C LYS A 129 7.60 -32.08 20.41
N VAL A 130 8.21 -33.26 20.51
CA VAL A 130 9.44 -33.57 21.27
C VAL A 130 10.43 -32.40 21.24
N PRO A 131 11.01 -31.99 22.38
CA PRO A 131 12.07 -30.98 22.39
C PRO A 131 13.22 -31.49 21.52
N GLU A 132 13.50 -30.82 20.40
CA GLU A 132 14.77 -31.02 19.70
C GLU A 132 15.89 -30.72 20.71
N THR A 133 16.76 -31.69 20.92
CA THR A 133 17.87 -31.63 21.86
C THR A 133 18.80 -30.45 21.57
N ASP A 134 19.18 -29.73 22.63
CA ASP A 134 20.07 -28.54 22.71
C ASP A 134 21.51 -28.75 22.18
N PHE A 135 21.79 -29.82 21.45
CA PHE A 135 23.16 -30.30 21.20
C PHE A 135 23.89 -29.70 19.99
N LEU A 136 23.33 -28.72 19.29
CA LEU A 136 24.02 -28.03 18.19
C LEU A 136 23.75 -26.52 18.25
N LYS A 137 24.71 -25.76 18.80
CA LYS A 137 24.88 -24.33 18.45
C LYS A 137 25.35 -24.29 16.98
N HIS A 138 24.39 -24.35 16.07
CA HIS A 138 24.63 -24.43 14.62
C HIS A 138 25.46 -23.23 14.12
N GLN A 139 26.55 -23.49 13.41
CA GLN A 139 27.47 -22.50 12.83
C GLN A 139 26.75 -21.61 11.80
N ARG A 140 26.39 -20.37 12.18
CA ARG A 140 25.73 -19.36 11.30
C ARG A 140 26.67 -18.27 10.79
N ALA A 141 27.97 -18.42 11.06
CA ALA A 141 29.00 -17.44 10.77
C ALA A 141 30.13 -18.08 9.97
N PHE A 142 30.53 -17.41 8.89
CA PHE A 142 31.61 -17.82 8.01
C PHE A 142 32.58 -16.66 7.80
N LEU A 143 33.85 -16.99 7.56
CA LEU A 143 34.84 -16.01 7.12
C LEU A 143 34.90 -16.02 5.61
N SER A 144 34.84 -14.83 5.02
CA SER A 144 34.96 -14.61 3.59
C SER A 144 36.29 -13.94 3.25
N SER A 145 36.88 -14.33 2.12
CA SER A 145 38.10 -13.74 1.56
C SER A 145 37.81 -12.68 0.49
N ALA A 146 36.66 -12.76 -0.18
CA ALA A 146 36.30 -11.84 -1.26
C ALA A 146 34.80 -11.86 -1.60
N ILE A 147 34.37 -10.77 -2.24
CA ILE A 147 33.03 -10.61 -2.80
C ILE A 147 33.11 -10.11 -4.24
N GLN A 148 32.26 -10.65 -5.11
CA GLN A 148 32.09 -10.22 -6.49
C GLN A 148 30.62 -9.84 -6.73
N CYS A 149 30.41 -8.83 -7.56
CA CYS A 149 29.09 -8.39 -8.02
C CYS A 149 29.06 -8.42 -9.55
N GLY A 150 27.98 -8.95 -10.12
CA GLY A 150 27.87 -9.16 -11.56
C GLY A 150 26.48 -9.54 -12.02
N SER A 151 26.41 -10.20 -13.17
CA SER A 151 25.18 -10.74 -13.74
C SER A 151 25.39 -12.13 -14.32
N TRP A 152 24.28 -12.83 -14.55
CA TRP A 152 24.28 -14.05 -15.35
C TRP A 152 24.32 -13.72 -16.84
N GLU A 153 25.16 -14.42 -17.60
CA GLU A 153 25.26 -14.30 -19.05
C GLU A 153 25.34 -15.70 -19.69
N CYS A 154 24.72 -15.86 -20.86
CA CYS A 154 24.75 -17.13 -21.59
C CYS A 154 25.96 -17.19 -22.51
N CYS A 155 26.86 -18.16 -22.29
CA CYS A 155 28.00 -18.46 -23.16
C CYS A 155 27.94 -19.93 -23.58
N ASP A 156 27.96 -20.23 -24.88
CA ASP A 156 28.01 -21.58 -25.44
C ASP A 156 26.99 -22.60 -24.86
N SER A 157 25.78 -22.12 -24.56
CA SER A 157 24.67 -22.91 -23.95
C SER A 157 24.78 -23.16 -22.44
N ILE A 158 25.69 -22.48 -21.75
CA ILE A 158 25.84 -22.52 -20.30
C ILE A 158 25.59 -21.12 -19.73
N LEU A 159 24.85 -21.04 -18.62
CA LEU A 159 24.68 -19.80 -17.88
C LEU A 159 25.90 -19.62 -16.96
N ALA A 160 26.70 -18.60 -17.24
CA ALA A 160 27.90 -18.28 -16.49
C ALA A 160 27.75 -16.95 -15.75
N PHE A 161 28.35 -16.87 -14.58
CA PHE A 161 28.46 -15.63 -13.83
C PHE A 161 29.57 -14.76 -14.44
N ARG A 162 29.22 -13.53 -14.83
CA ARG A 162 30.17 -12.52 -15.30
C ARG A 162 30.36 -11.45 -14.21
N PRO A 163 31.54 -11.35 -13.59
CA PRO A 163 31.82 -10.32 -12.61
C PRO A 163 32.04 -8.95 -13.30
N PHE A 164 31.41 -7.91 -12.77
CA PHE A 164 31.67 -6.51 -13.15
C PHE A 164 32.36 -5.72 -12.04
N PHE A 165 32.39 -6.28 -10.83
CA PHE A 165 33.07 -5.76 -9.68
C PHE A 165 33.60 -6.90 -8.83
N ALA A 166 34.78 -6.72 -8.26
CA ALA A 166 35.39 -7.64 -7.32
C ALA A 166 36.08 -6.86 -6.22
N LEU A 167 35.96 -7.33 -4.99
CA LEU A 167 36.64 -6.79 -3.82
C LEU A 167 37.26 -7.94 -3.03
N GLN A 168 38.58 -7.98 -3.01
CA GLN A 168 39.37 -8.94 -2.23
C GLN A 168 39.59 -8.37 -0.83
N ARG A 169 38.80 -8.84 0.14
CA ARG A 169 38.90 -8.36 1.53
C ARG A 169 38.30 -9.38 2.51
N SER A 170 38.99 -9.58 3.63
CA SER A 170 38.47 -10.40 4.72
C SER A 170 37.21 -9.79 5.32
N ALA A 171 36.17 -10.61 5.46
CA ALA A 171 34.87 -10.20 5.99
C ALA A 171 34.20 -11.33 6.76
N LYS A 172 33.25 -10.96 7.62
CA LYS A 172 32.37 -11.89 8.32
C LYS A 172 31.05 -12.00 7.57
N LEU A 173 30.65 -13.21 7.22
CA LEU A 173 29.36 -13.55 6.63
C LEU A 173 28.47 -14.19 7.72
N LEU A 174 27.35 -13.56 8.02
CA LEU A 174 26.44 -13.95 9.11
C LEU A 174 25.05 -14.20 8.54
N PHE A 175 24.48 -15.39 8.80
CA PHE A 175 23.10 -15.70 8.47
C PHE A 175 22.20 -15.39 9.67
N LYS A 176 21.50 -14.26 9.59
CA LYS A 176 20.63 -13.74 10.65
C LYS A 176 19.21 -14.32 10.55
N VAL A 177 18.27 -13.84 11.36
CA VAL A 177 16.88 -14.34 11.32
C VAL A 177 16.14 -13.87 10.07
N THR A 178 16.50 -12.68 9.57
CA THR A 178 15.73 -12.00 8.51
C THR A 178 16.54 -11.69 7.24
N HIS A 179 17.87 -11.76 7.31
CA HIS A 179 18.78 -11.34 6.25
C HIS A 179 20.15 -12.03 6.35
N ILE A 180 20.95 -11.94 5.29
CA ILE A 180 22.38 -12.26 5.31
C ILE A 180 23.13 -10.95 5.53
N GLN A 181 23.99 -10.89 6.55
CA GLN A 181 24.86 -9.75 6.83
C GLN A 181 26.29 -10.08 6.39
N TYR A 182 26.91 -9.19 5.63
CA TYR A 182 28.32 -9.27 5.24
C TYR A 182 29.06 -8.02 5.73
N GLU A 183 30.00 -8.20 6.64
CA GLU A 183 30.69 -7.10 7.33
C GLU A 183 32.20 -7.20 7.13
N MET A 184 32.79 -6.12 6.60
CA MET A 184 34.21 -6.00 6.29
C MET A 184 34.99 -5.40 7.47
N GLY A 185 36.29 -5.66 7.55
CA GLY A 185 37.15 -5.14 8.62
C GLY A 185 37.31 -3.62 8.67
N ASP A 186 36.93 -2.91 7.61
CA ASP A 186 36.88 -1.44 7.54
C ASP A 186 35.48 -0.87 7.82
N PHE A 187 34.65 -1.67 8.50
CA PHE A 187 33.29 -1.32 8.92
C PHE A 187 32.28 -1.09 7.80
N ARG A 188 32.62 -1.36 6.53
CA ARG A 188 31.63 -1.45 5.45
C ARG A 188 30.79 -2.70 5.60
N ARG A 189 29.49 -2.57 5.33
CA ARG A 189 28.52 -3.63 5.52
C ARG A 189 27.54 -3.67 4.34
N LEU A 190 27.18 -4.88 3.92
CA LEU A 190 25.99 -5.11 3.11
C LEU A 190 25.03 -6.08 3.82
N ASP A 191 23.74 -5.79 3.71
CA ASP A 191 22.66 -6.63 4.23
C ASP A 191 21.77 -7.08 3.07
N ILE A 192 21.55 -8.38 2.98
CA ILE A 192 20.73 -9.02 1.94
C ILE A 192 19.48 -9.60 2.60
N PRO A 193 18.34 -8.89 2.58
CA PRO A 193 17.07 -9.40 3.10
C PRO A 193 16.66 -10.72 2.45
N TYR A 194 16.18 -11.70 3.22
CA TYR A 194 15.78 -13.01 2.66
C TYR A 194 14.67 -12.91 1.62
N ASN A 195 13.77 -11.94 1.76
CA ASN A 195 12.70 -11.68 0.79
C ASN A 195 13.21 -11.12 -0.55
N SER A 196 14.45 -10.63 -0.63
CA SER A 196 15.09 -10.16 -1.85
C SER A 196 15.80 -11.27 -2.63
N ILE A 197 16.00 -12.44 -2.03
CA ILE A 197 16.78 -13.53 -2.61
C ILE A 197 15.89 -14.39 -3.52
N GLU A 198 16.30 -14.54 -4.77
CA GLU A 198 15.71 -15.48 -5.73
C GLU A 198 16.25 -16.89 -5.52
N SER A 199 17.57 -17.04 -5.42
CA SER A 199 18.22 -18.34 -5.24
C SER A 199 19.59 -18.20 -4.56
N ILE A 200 19.94 -19.19 -3.75
CA ILE A 200 21.27 -19.35 -3.15
C ILE A 200 21.89 -20.65 -3.64
N ILE A 201 23.10 -20.54 -4.18
CA ILE A 201 23.86 -21.67 -4.70
C ILE A 201 25.17 -21.79 -3.95
N LEU A 202 25.45 -22.99 -3.46
CA LEU A 202 26.73 -23.37 -2.92
C LEU A 202 27.53 -24.09 -4.00
N SER A 203 28.77 -23.64 -4.21
CA SER A 203 29.65 -24.17 -5.27
C SER A 203 31.11 -24.18 -4.82
N GLN A 204 31.83 -25.25 -5.09
CA GLN A 204 33.29 -25.30 -4.92
C GLN A 204 33.98 -24.85 -6.21
N SER A 205 35.02 -24.02 -6.06
CA SER A 205 35.87 -23.61 -7.17
C SER A 205 36.71 -24.79 -7.65
N PRO A 206 36.67 -25.17 -8.94
CA PRO A 206 37.49 -26.28 -9.46
C PRO A 206 39.00 -26.04 -9.32
N GLN A 207 39.42 -24.76 -9.26
CA GLN A 207 40.82 -24.36 -9.27
C GLN A 207 41.39 -24.15 -7.86
N THR A 208 40.59 -23.63 -6.94
CA THR A 208 41.04 -23.24 -5.60
C THR A 208 40.47 -24.10 -4.48
N LEU A 209 39.54 -25.02 -4.80
CA LEU A 209 38.72 -25.80 -3.85
C LEU A 209 37.90 -24.95 -2.86
N ALA A 210 37.96 -23.62 -2.95
CA ALA A 210 37.24 -22.71 -2.07
C ALA A 210 35.73 -22.79 -2.31
N THR A 211 34.97 -22.92 -1.22
CA THR A 211 33.51 -22.87 -1.19
C THR A 211 33.00 -21.45 -1.42
N ASN A 212 31.98 -21.30 -2.26
CA ASN A 212 31.40 -20.01 -2.65
C ASN A 212 29.88 -20.02 -2.54
N PHE A 213 29.32 -18.95 -1.97
CA PHE A 213 27.91 -18.64 -2.09
C PHE A 213 27.69 -17.76 -3.33
N THR A 214 26.86 -18.21 -4.26
CA THR A 214 26.35 -17.37 -5.36
C THR A 214 24.88 -17.08 -5.09
N ILE A 215 24.58 -15.81 -4.85
CA ILE A 215 23.27 -15.32 -4.42
C ILE A 215 22.71 -14.47 -5.54
N THR A 216 21.56 -14.89 -6.08
CA THR A 216 20.82 -14.11 -7.09
C THR A 216 19.72 -13.33 -6.39
N LEU A 217 19.67 -12.02 -6.59
CA LEU A 217 18.75 -11.11 -5.93
C LEU A 217 17.70 -10.56 -6.91
N ARG A 218 16.57 -10.12 -6.33
CA ARG A 218 15.46 -9.41 -7.00
C ARG A 218 15.54 -7.90 -6.81
N SER A 219 16.27 -7.43 -5.80
CA SER A 219 16.52 -6.03 -5.50
C SER A 219 17.93 -5.87 -4.95
N SER A 220 18.48 -4.66 -5.00
CA SER A 220 19.82 -4.40 -4.45
C SER A 220 19.87 -4.68 -2.93
N PRO A 221 21.03 -5.13 -2.39
CA PRO A 221 21.29 -5.13 -0.96
C PRO A 221 21.22 -3.72 -0.36
N HIS A 222 21.08 -3.65 0.96
CA HIS A 222 21.32 -2.42 1.72
C HIS A 222 22.80 -2.29 2.03
N PHE A 223 23.39 -1.11 1.79
CA PHE A 223 24.80 -0.85 2.11
C PHE A 223 24.92 0.20 3.20
N SER A 224 25.91 0.02 4.09
CA SER A 224 26.29 1.02 5.08
C SER A 224 27.80 1.10 5.30
N SER A 225 28.27 2.27 5.71
CA SER A 225 29.63 2.55 6.14
C SER A 225 29.62 3.15 7.55
N ARG A 226 30.76 3.07 8.25
CA ARG A 226 30.95 3.77 9.52
C ARG A 226 31.24 5.26 9.26
N ILE A 227 30.77 6.11 10.17
CA ILE A 227 31.08 7.55 10.12
C ILE A 227 32.42 7.79 10.83
N ASP A 228 33.45 8.15 10.08
CA ASP A 228 34.76 8.54 10.60
C ASP A 228 34.78 10.05 10.92
N THR A 229 34.18 10.47 12.04
CA THR A 229 34.35 11.85 12.53
C THR A 229 34.67 11.89 14.01
N SER A 230 35.82 12.48 14.34
CA SER A 230 36.34 12.80 15.68
C SER A 230 35.64 13.99 16.36
N ALA A 231 34.41 14.32 15.94
CA ALA A 231 33.65 15.43 16.48
C ALA A 231 32.55 14.91 17.44
N ASP A 232 32.59 15.40 18.68
CA ASP A 232 31.73 15.07 19.83
C ASP A 232 30.22 15.37 19.68
N SER A 233 29.63 15.21 18.48
CA SER A 233 28.24 15.65 18.22
C SER A 233 27.34 14.70 17.42
N VAL A 234 27.75 13.48 17.04
CA VAL A 234 26.90 12.61 16.21
C VAL A 234 26.25 11.46 16.99
N ASN A 235 24.91 11.41 16.97
CA ASN A 235 24.08 10.34 17.54
C ASN A 235 24.10 9.02 16.72
N PHE A 236 24.78 8.99 15.56
CA PHE A 236 24.77 7.90 14.59
C PHE A 236 26.15 7.24 14.49
N GLU A 237 26.16 5.91 14.36
CA GLU A 237 27.39 5.10 14.25
C GLU A 237 27.71 4.74 12.80
N ARG A 238 26.70 4.71 11.92
CA ARG A 238 26.79 4.36 10.51
C ARG A 238 26.03 5.33 9.61
N GLU A 239 26.29 5.28 8.32
CA GLU A 239 25.51 5.94 7.28
C GLU A 239 25.15 4.94 6.18
N ARG A 240 23.96 5.08 5.57
CA ARG A 240 23.56 4.31 4.39
C ARG A 240 24.21 4.90 3.15
N VAL A 241 24.72 4.03 2.29
CA VAL A 241 25.39 4.41 1.05
C VAL A 241 24.82 3.66 -0.16
N PRO A 242 24.94 4.19 -1.39
CA PRO A 242 24.44 3.53 -2.61
C PRO A 242 25.18 2.25 -3.03
N GLY A 243 26.37 2.00 -2.47
CA GLY A 243 27.22 0.86 -2.80
C GLY A 243 28.47 0.80 -1.92
N LEU A 244 29.23 -0.29 -2.05
CA LEU A 244 30.44 -0.54 -1.25
C LEU A 244 31.58 0.48 -1.49
N ASN A 245 31.64 1.06 -2.68
CA ASN A 245 32.52 2.17 -3.06
C ASN A 245 31.95 2.89 -4.31
N LYS A 246 32.67 3.90 -4.81
CA LYS A 246 32.24 4.70 -5.96
C LYS A 246 32.15 3.94 -7.28
N ASP A 247 32.86 2.83 -7.44
CA ASP A 247 32.74 2.00 -8.63
C ASP A 247 31.58 1.02 -8.54
N HIS A 248 31.37 0.43 -7.36
CA HIS A 248 30.23 -0.43 -7.10
C HIS A 248 28.89 0.34 -7.16
N GLU A 249 28.84 1.59 -6.68
CA GLU A 249 27.67 2.48 -6.77
C GLU A 249 27.13 2.61 -8.21
N LYS A 250 27.98 2.51 -9.23
CA LYS A 250 27.58 2.61 -10.64
C LYS A 250 26.80 1.39 -11.14
N ILE A 251 26.91 0.26 -10.44
CA ILE A 251 26.36 -1.03 -10.88
C ILE A 251 25.45 -1.70 -9.86
N SER A 252 25.50 -1.30 -8.58
CA SER A 252 24.81 -1.98 -7.46
C SER A 252 23.30 -2.11 -7.65
N GLY A 253 22.67 -1.11 -8.29
CA GLY A 253 21.24 -1.14 -8.62
C GLY A 253 20.86 -2.02 -9.81
N ILE A 254 21.82 -2.50 -10.63
CA ILE A 254 21.57 -3.25 -11.87
C ILE A 254 22.17 -4.67 -11.82
N CYS A 255 23.35 -4.83 -11.25
CA CYS A 255 24.03 -6.10 -11.07
C CYS A 255 23.56 -6.78 -9.77
N LEU A 256 22.61 -7.70 -9.91
CA LEU A 256 21.91 -8.34 -8.78
C LEU A 256 22.41 -9.74 -8.43
N VAL A 257 23.60 -10.13 -8.91
CA VAL A 257 24.22 -11.43 -8.57
C VAL A 257 25.47 -11.18 -7.75
N TYR A 258 25.50 -11.70 -6.52
CA TYR A 258 26.61 -11.58 -5.60
C TYR A 258 27.26 -12.94 -5.38
N ARG A 259 28.56 -13.02 -5.60
CA ARG A 259 29.35 -14.22 -5.31
C ARG A 259 30.32 -13.96 -4.17
N ILE A 260 30.18 -14.69 -3.09
CA ILE A 260 30.96 -14.55 -1.86
C ILE A 260 31.86 -15.78 -1.71
N MET A 261 33.17 -15.55 -1.75
CA MET A 261 34.21 -16.58 -1.56
C MET A 261 34.50 -16.75 -0.08
N LEU A 262 34.46 -17.99 0.42
CA LEU A 262 34.85 -18.32 1.79
C LEU A 262 36.38 -18.40 1.93
N ALA A 263 36.87 -18.09 3.14
CA ALA A 263 38.30 -18.05 3.42
C ALA A 263 38.94 -19.45 3.60
N TYR A 264 38.15 -20.45 3.94
CA TYR A 264 38.59 -21.83 4.16
C TYR A 264 37.64 -22.82 3.49
N ASP A 265 38.17 -23.97 3.11
CA ASP A 265 37.34 -25.09 2.65
C ASP A 265 36.49 -25.59 3.84
N THR A 266 35.19 -25.76 3.59
CA THR A 266 34.21 -26.17 4.60
C THR A 266 33.27 -27.17 3.97
N ASP A 267 32.91 -28.22 4.70
CA ASP A 267 32.01 -29.26 4.21
C ASP A 267 30.64 -28.66 3.86
N ASP A 268 30.33 -28.66 2.57
CA ASP A 268 29.07 -28.17 2.00
C ASP A 268 27.84 -28.78 2.71
N THR A 269 27.92 -30.04 3.13
CA THR A 269 26.82 -30.77 3.79
C THR A 269 26.54 -30.19 5.17
N GLN A 270 27.59 -29.84 5.92
CA GLN A 270 27.47 -29.20 7.22
C GLN A 270 26.93 -27.78 7.10
N ILE A 271 27.30 -27.04 6.05
CA ILE A 271 26.75 -25.71 5.76
C ILE A 271 25.24 -25.81 5.48
N ILE A 272 24.82 -26.70 4.58
CA ILE A 272 23.40 -26.85 4.22
C ILE A 272 22.57 -27.30 5.42
N ASN A 273 23.05 -28.26 6.21
CA ASN A 273 22.35 -28.74 7.39
C ASN A 273 22.26 -27.67 8.49
N SER A 274 23.30 -26.85 8.67
CA SER A 274 23.31 -25.78 9.68
C SER A 274 22.41 -24.59 9.31
N LEU A 275 22.33 -24.26 8.02
CA LEU A 275 21.52 -23.14 7.53
C LEU A 275 20.07 -23.54 7.18
N GLY A 276 19.80 -24.80 6.85
CA GLY A 276 18.48 -25.30 6.45
C GLY A 276 17.38 -25.17 7.52
N ARG A 277 17.77 -24.92 8.78
CA ARG A 277 16.86 -24.66 9.91
C ARG A 277 16.48 -23.18 10.08
N ILE A 278 17.07 -22.27 9.30
CA ILE A 278 16.74 -20.84 9.38
C ILE A 278 15.41 -20.60 8.68
N HIS A 279 14.39 -20.29 9.48
CA HIS A 279 13.07 -19.95 8.98
C HIS A 279 13.18 -18.72 8.03
N ARG A 280 12.54 -18.81 6.86
CA ARG A 280 12.53 -17.80 5.76
C ARG A 280 13.77 -17.75 4.84
N LEU A 281 14.88 -18.42 5.15
CA LEU A 281 16.00 -18.52 4.22
C LEU A 281 15.59 -19.40 3.02
N PRO A 282 15.77 -18.94 1.76
CA PRO A 282 15.51 -19.80 0.60
C PRO A 282 16.36 -21.06 0.61
N THR A 283 15.83 -22.16 0.07
CA THR A 283 16.55 -23.43 -0.02
C THR A 283 17.88 -23.24 -0.75
N ILE A 284 18.98 -23.64 -0.08
CA ILE A 284 20.32 -23.63 -0.65
C ILE A 284 20.47 -24.85 -1.54
N THR A 285 20.91 -24.63 -2.78
CA THR A 285 21.15 -25.70 -3.76
C THR A 285 22.65 -25.86 -4.02
N ARG A 286 23.12 -27.09 -4.21
CA ARG A 286 24.53 -27.38 -4.52
C ARG A 286 24.71 -27.58 -6.02
N ARG A 287 25.51 -26.74 -6.68
CA ARG A 287 25.75 -26.84 -8.14
C ARG A 287 27.03 -26.12 -8.55
N LEU A 288 27.67 -26.58 -9.62
CA LEU A 288 28.78 -25.86 -10.24
C LEU A 288 28.29 -24.53 -10.83
N VAL A 289 29.03 -23.46 -10.55
CA VAL A 289 28.81 -22.14 -11.15
C VAL A 289 29.97 -21.82 -12.09
N HIS A 290 29.67 -21.74 -13.39
CA HIS A 290 30.66 -21.31 -14.38
C HIS A 290 30.91 -19.82 -14.25
N VAL A 291 32.16 -19.41 -14.44
CA VAL A 291 32.60 -18.02 -14.26
C VAL A 291 33.25 -17.60 -15.56
N MET A 292 32.78 -16.51 -16.14
CA MET A 292 33.43 -15.97 -17.34
C MET A 292 34.76 -15.33 -16.93
N VAL A 293 35.87 -15.86 -17.45
CA VAL A 293 37.20 -15.25 -17.34
C VAL A 293 37.34 -14.30 -18.53
N PRO A 294 37.39 -12.98 -18.32
CA PRO A 294 37.37 -12.07 -19.47
C PRO A 294 38.77 -11.96 -20.08
N PRO A 295 38.87 -11.88 -21.42
CA PRO A 295 40.15 -11.99 -22.11
C PRO A 295 41.09 -10.79 -21.92
N ASP A 296 40.61 -9.58 -21.56
CA ASP A 296 41.45 -8.37 -21.42
C ASP A 296 40.98 -7.41 -20.32
N VAL A 297 41.91 -6.90 -19.51
CA VAL A 297 41.69 -6.01 -18.35
C VAL A 297 41.20 -4.60 -18.74
N GLU A 298 41.42 -4.16 -19.99
CA GLU A 298 41.09 -2.79 -20.43
C GLU A 298 39.65 -2.59 -20.95
N VAL A 299 38.83 -3.65 -21.07
CA VAL A 299 37.45 -3.58 -21.60
C VAL A 299 36.37 -3.57 -20.49
N PHE A 300 36.78 -3.64 -19.22
CA PHE A 300 35.91 -3.73 -18.05
C PHE A 300 35.37 -2.38 -17.55
N SER A 301 34.38 -1.81 -18.24
CA SER A 301 33.44 -0.98 -17.47
C SER A 301 32.03 -1.20 -17.95
N PHE A 302 31.22 -1.84 -17.10
CA PHE A 302 29.77 -1.80 -17.19
C PHE A 302 29.25 -0.37 -17.50
N PRO A 303 29.81 0.70 -16.89
CA PRO A 303 29.56 2.08 -17.32
C PRO A 303 29.71 2.37 -18.82
N ARG A 304 30.74 1.82 -19.49
CA ARG A 304 30.95 1.98 -20.94
C ARG A 304 29.90 1.21 -21.74
N GLU A 305 29.54 0.00 -21.33
CA GLU A 305 28.44 -0.75 -21.98
C GLU A 305 27.10 -0.02 -21.85
N LEU A 306 26.78 0.47 -20.64
CA LEU A 306 25.55 1.24 -20.38
C LEU A 306 25.54 2.55 -21.18
N LYS A 307 26.69 3.24 -21.25
CA LYS A 307 26.84 4.44 -22.10
C LYS A 307 26.61 4.10 -23.57
N ARG A 308 27.16 2.99 -24.06
CA ARG A 308 26.96 2.52 -25.44
C ARG A 308 25.48 2.24 -25.73
N LEU A 309 24.78 1.57 -24.81
CA LEU A 309 23.33 1.36 -24.93
C LEU A 309 22.57 2.68 -24.95
N THR A 310 22.88 3.60 -24.04
CA THR A 310 22.21 4.91 -23.94
C THR A 310 22.38 5.71 -25.24
N VAL A 311 23.60 5.72 -25.81
CA VAL A 311 23.88 6.39 -27.09
C VAL A 311 23.14 5.71 -28.24
N SER A 312 23.13 4.37 -28.30
CA SER A 312 22.39 3.61 -29.33
C SER A 312 20.88 3.82 -29.28
N LEU A 313 20.33 4.25 -28.14
CA LEU A 313 18.92 4.55 -27.95
C LEU A 313 18.59 6.04 -28.07
N THR A 314 19.51 6.86 -28.58
CA THR A 314 19.21 8.27 -28.91
C THR A 314 18.40 8.39 -30.21
N PRO A 315 17.62 9.48 -30.39
CA PRO A 315 16.87 9.70 -31.63
C PRO A 315 17.77 9.78 -32.88
N THR A 316 19.02 10.20 -32.71
CA THR A 316 20.01 10.28 -33.79
C THR A 316 20.59 8.93 -34.17
N ALA A 317 20.75 8.01 -33.21
CA ALA A 317 21.33 6.69 -33.45
C ALA A 317 20.28 5.61 -33.80
N SER A 318 19.03 5.82 -33.41
CA SER A 318 17.95 4.86 -33.61
C SER A 318 16.71 5.56 -34.17
N LYS A 319 16.17 5.02 -35.27
CA LYS A 319 14.89 5.44 -35.87
C LYS A 319 13.66 4.93 -35.12
N LEU A 320 13.83 4.24 -33.98
CA LEU A 320 12.75 3.74 -33.16
C LEU A 320 12.04 4.88 -32.40
N THR A 321 10.75 4.72 -32.16
CA THR A 321 9.98 5.68 -31.34
C THR A 321 10.46 5.69 -29.89
N TYR A 322 10.13 6.76 -29.16
CA TYR A 322 10.54 6.87 -27.75
C TYR A 322 10.02 5.69 -26.90
N SER A 323 8.78 5.28 -27.09
CA SER A 323 8.16 4.14 -26.38
C SER A 323 8.97 2.85 -26.56
N LEU A 324 9.41 2.54 -27.78
CA LEU A 324 10.24 1.36 -28.04
C LEU A 324 11.63 1.48 -27.41
N ARG A 325 12.27 2.65 -27.56
CA ARG A 325 13.60 2.91 -26.97
C ARG A 325 13.56 2.83 -25.44
N TYR A 326 12.47 3.29 -24.82
CA TYR A 326 12.23 3.18 -23.39
C TYR A 326 12.14 1.71 -22.94
N GLN A 327 11.34 0.88 -23.61
CA GLN A 327 11.21 -0.54 -23.27
C GLN A 327 12.54 -1.30 -23.46
N LEU A 328 13.32 -0.96 -24.48
CA LEU A 328 14.65 -1.55 -24.70
C LEU A 328 15.64 -1.16 -23.59
N GLN A 329 15.68 0.09 -23.17
CA GLN A 329 16.50 0.49 -22.02
C GLN A 329 16.06 -0.23 -20.75
N LYS A 330 14.75 -0.38 -20.54
CA LYS A 330 14.18 -1.09 -19.39
C LYS A 330 14.61 -2.56 -19.33
N LEU A 331 14.69 -3.28 -20.45
CA LEU A 331 15.18 -4.67 -20.49
C LEU A 331 16.58 -4.80 -19.87
N ALA A 332 17.48 -3.87 -20.18
CA ALA A 332 18.83 -3.88 -19.63
C ALA A 332 18.90 -3.33 -18.20
N GLN A 333 18.32 -2.14 -17.99
CA GLN A 333 18.48 -1.37 -16.74
C GLN A 333 17.79 -2.03 -15.54
N ASN A 334 16.69 -2.74 -15.75
CA ASN A 334 16.02 -3.50 -14.69
C ASN A 334 16.57 -4.94 -14.55
N GLY A 335 17.63 -5.30 -15.27
CA GLY A 335 18.31 -6.60 -15.12
C GLY A 335 17.62 -7.79 -15.80
N TYR A 336 16.66 -7.59 -16.71
CA TYR A 336 16.01 -8.71 -17.44
C TYR A 336 16.95 -9.37 -18.44
N LEU A 337 17.77 -8.58 -19.15
CA LEU A 337 18.75 -9.07 -20.12
C LEU A 337 20.09 -8.34 -19.95
N PRO A 338 21.23 -9.00 -20.22
CA PRO A 338 22.52 -8.32 -20.31
C PRO A 338 22.50 -7.20 -21.36
N ILE A 339 23.26 -6.12 -21.11
CA ILE A 339 23.34 -4.96 -22.00
C ILE A 339 23.77 -5.37 -23.42
N GLY A 340 24.76 -6.24 -23.52
CA GLY A 340 25.22 -6.79 -24.80
C GLY A 340 24.12 -7.52 -25.58
N SER A 341 23.21 -8.21 -24.88
CA SER A 341 22.07 -8.89 -25.50
C SER A 341 21.06 -7.88 -26.05
N VAL A 342 20.71 -6.85 -25.27
CA VAL A 342 19.78 -5.80 -25.71
C VAL A 342 20.34 -5.06 -26.93
N LEU A 343 21.62 -4.71 -26.93
CA LEU A 343 22.28 -4.09 -28.09
C LEU A 343 22.13 -4.91 -29.37
N LYS A 344 22.22 -6.25 -29.27
CA LYS A 344 22.04 -7.18 -30.40
C LYS A 344 20.57 -7.36 -30.82
N LEU A 345 19.61 -6.98 -29.98
CA LEU A 345 18.18 -7.04 -30.28
C LEU A 345 17.65 -5.76 -30.95
N ILE A 346 18.28 -4.60 -30.73
CA ILE A 346 17.85 -3.31 -31.33
C ILE A 346 17.61 -3.42 -32.85
N PRO A 347 18.50 -4.01 -33.68
CA PRO A 347 18.27 -4.11 -35.12
C PRO A 347 17.07 -4.97 -35.47
N HIS A 348 16.82 -6.04 -34.71
CA HIS A 348 15.69 -6.93 -34.95
C HIS A 348 14.36 -6.26 -34.58
N VAL A 349 14.32 -5.53 -33.46
CA VAL A 349 13.16 -4.71 -33.08
C VAL A 349 12.88 -3.66 -34.16
N HIS A 350 13.92 -3.06 -34.74
CA HIS A 350 13.77 -2.13 -35.85
C HIS A 350 13.20 -2.79 -37.12
N GLN A 351 13.58 -4.03 -37.42
CA GLN A 351 12.99 -4.79 -38.53
C GLN A 351 11.49 -5.04 -38.30
N ILE A 352 11.11 -5.48 -37.10
CA ILE A 352 9.70 -5.67 -36.72
C ILE A 352 8.93 -4.35 -36.82
N PHE A 353 9.50 -3.26 -36.32
CA PHE A 353 8.91 -1.92 -36.42
C PHE A 353 8.68 -1.49 -37.87
N CYS A 354 9.65 -1.71 -38.76
CA CYS A 354 9.51 -1.34 -40.17
C CYS A 354 8.50 -2.22 -40.91
N ARG A 355 8.40 -3.51 -40.54
CA ARG A 355 7.53 -4.48 -41.20
C ARG A 355 6.08 -4.42 -40.71
N SER A 356 5.88 -4.29 -39.40
CA SER A 356 4.59 -4.49 -38.71
C SER A 356 4.09 -3.26 -37.95
N GLY A 357 4.86 -2.16 -37.96
CA GLY A 357 4.51 -0.90 -37.31
C GLY A 357 4.81 -0.83 -35.81
N GLU A 358 4.63 0.36 -35.22
CA GLU A 358 4.95 0.64 -33.82
C GLU A 358 4.15 -0.21 -32.83
N ARG A 359 2.84 -0.27 -33.01
CA ARG A 359 1.93 -0.94 -32.07
C ARG A 359 2.31 -2.42 -31.89
N VAL A 360 2.58 -3.11 -33.00
CA VAL A 360 3.01 -4.52 -32.98
C VAL A 360 4.39 -4.66 -32.36
N ALA A 361 5.36 -3.86 -32.79
CA ALA A 361 6.72 -3.91 -32.23
C ALA A 361 6.73 -3.69 -30.71
N LEU A 362 5.92 -2.74 -30.22
CA LEU A 362 5.82 -2.44 -28.79
C LEU A 362 5.19 -3.60 -28.01
N ALA A 363 4.12 -4.19 -28.56
CA ALA A 363 3.49 -5.37 -27.97
C ALA A 363 4.44 -6.57 -27.91
N VAL A 364 5.22 -6.83 -28.98
CA VAL A 364 6.24 -7.90 -29.00
C VAL A 364 7.27 -7.71 -27.89
N VAL A 365 7.82 -6.50 -27.74
CA VAL A 365 8.81 -6.21 -26.68
C VAL A 365 8.19 -6.34 -25.28
N LYS A 366 6.91 -5.97 -25.12
CA LYS A 366 6.19 -6.14 -23.85
C LYS A 366 5.97 -7.61 -23.52
N MET A 367 5.53 -8.42 -24.48
CA MET A 367 5.37 -9.87 -24.31
C MET A 367 6.70 -10.53 -23.95
N LEU A 368 7.80 -10.04 -24.50
CA LEU A 368 9.12 -10.56 -24.18
C LEU A 368 9.44 -10.47 -22.67
N PHE A 369 9.03 -9.42 -21.96
CA PHE A 369 9.18 -9.33 -20.49
C PHE A 369 8.42 -10.44 -19.74
N ARG A 370 7.30 -10.94 -20.29
CA ARG A 370 6.49 -12.00 -19.68
C ARG A 370 7.11 -13.39 -19.88
N HIS A 371 7.80 -13.59 -21.00
CA HIS A 371 8.34 -14.89 -21.40
C HIS A 371 9.82 -15.10 -21.05
N ILE A 372 10.60 -14.05 -20.81
CA ILE A 372 11.98 -14.20 -20.33
C ILE A 372 11.95 -14.64 -18.86
N PRO A 373 12.43 -15.85 -18.50
CA PRO A 373 12.58 -16.21 -17.11
C PRO A 373 13.67 -15.35 -16.47
N TRP A 374 13.64 -15.18 -15.15
CA TRP A 374 14.79 -14.59 -14.45
C TRP A 374 16.00 -15.50 -14.65
N ALA A 375 17.14 -14.91 -14.99
CA ALA A 375 18.37 -15.65 -15.16
C ALA A 375 18.77 -16.26 -13.81
N THR A 376 18.54 -17.56 -13.69
CA THR A 376 18.92 -18.37 -12.54
C THR A 376 19.47 -19.68 -13.09
N PRO A 377 20.32 -20.40 -12.34
CA PRO A 377 20.82 -21.69 -12.80
C PRO A 377 19.74 -22.78 -12.98
N ASN A 378 18.53 -22.57 -12.44
CA ASN A 378 17.38 -23.44 -12.65
C ASN A 378 16.58 -23.10 -13.91
N ALA A 379 16.83 -21.95 -14.53
CA ALA A 379 16.18 -21.55 -15.77
C ALA A 379 16.77 -22.29 -16.97
N ASP A 380 15.93 -22.51 -17.99
CA ASP A 380 16.39 -23.03 -19.28
C ASP A 380 17.30 -21.98 -19.97
N VAL A 381 18.59 -22.30 -20.04
CA VAL A 381 19.63 -21.43 -20.59
C VAL A 381 19.38 -21.10 -22.06
N THR A 382 18.71 -21.99 -22.80
CA THR A 382 18.45 -21.80 -24.23
C THR A 382 17.56 -20.58 -24.51
N VAL A 383 16.73 -20.19 -23.55
CA VAL A 383 15.82 -19.04 -23.67
C VAL A 383 16.57 -17.70 -23.73
N PHE A 384 17.79 -17.63 -23.17
CA PHE A 384 18.59 -16.39 -23.16
C PHE A 384 19.50 -16.24 -24.38
N LYS A 385 19.53 -17.23 -25.30
CA LYS A 385 20.28 -17.12 -26.55
C LYS A 385 19.64 -16.08 -27.46
N ILE A 386 20.47 -15.24 -28.09
CA ILE A 386 19.99 -14.19 -29.00
C ILE A 386 19.18 -14.75 -30.16
N SER A 387 19.56 -15.89 -30.74
CA SER A 387 18.78 -16.55 -31.79
C SER A 387 17.39 -16.91 -31.28
N LYS A 388 17.30 -17.59 -30.13
CA LYS A 388 16.01 -18.00 -29.56
C LYS A 388 15.14 -16.81 -29.16
N LEU A 389 15.72 -15.74 -28.60
CA LEU A 389 14.99 -14.51 -28.31
C LEU A 389 14.39 -13.89 -29.59
N ARG A 390 15.13 -13.89 -30.71
CA ARG A 390 14.63 -13.42 -32.01
C ARG A 390 13.52 -14.32 -32.56
N ASP A 391 13.68 -15.64 -32.44
CA ASP A 391 12.66 -16.60 -32.87
C ASP A 391 11.35 -16.39 -32.09
N VAL A 392 11.45 -16.25 -30.76
CA VAL A 392 10.31 -15.96 -29.87
C VAL A 392 9.66 -14.63 -30.20
N MET A 393 10.45 -13.58 -30.47
CA MET A 393 9.90 -12.29 -30.90
C MET A 393 9.19 -12.36 -32.25
N SER A 394 9.73 -13.13 -33.19
CA SER A 394 9.12 -13.35 -34.52
C SER A 394 7.82 -14.13 -34.41
N GLU A 395 7.78 -15.15 -33.54
CA GLU A 395 6.56 -15.89 -33.21
C GLU A 395 5.49 -14.98 -32.58
N PHE A 396 5.88 -14.07 -31.67
CA PHE A 396 4.96 -13.08 -31.12
C PHE A 396 4.46 -12.10 -32.18
N GLU A 397 5.34 -11.60 -33.04
CA GLU A 397 4.95 -10.72 -34.14
C GLU A 397 3.93 -11.40 -35.04
N GLU A 398 4.17 -12.64 -35.44
CA GLU A 398 3.26 -13.43 -36.27
C GLU A 398 1.91 -13.64 -35.57
N LYS A 399 1.92 -14.00 -34.27
CA LYS A 399 0.70 -14.16 -33.46
C LYS A 399 -0.09 -12.85 -33.35
N ILE A 400 0.59 -11.72 -33.12
CA ILE A 400 -0.05 -10.41 -32.99
C ILE A 400 -0.60 -9.95 -34.34
N ALA A 401 0.19 -10.05 -35.40
CA ALA A 401 -0.20 -9.64 -36.75
C ALA A 401 -1.36 -10.47 -37.31
N LYS A 402 -1.41 -11.77 -37.00
CA LYS A 402 -2.48 -12.67 -37.47
C LYS A 402 -3.77 -12.56 -36.65
N ASN A 403 -3.67 -12.38 -35.33
CA ASN A 403 -4.82 -12.59 -34.44
C ASN A 403 -5.32 -11.32 -33.74
N GLY A 404 -4.59 -10.20 -33.82
CA GLY A 404 -4.85 -9.00 -33.02
C GLY A 404 -4.83 -9.25 -31.50
N LEU A 405 -4.46 -10.46 -31.09
CA LEU A 405 -4.19 -10.87 -29.71
C LEU A 405 -2.98 -10.05 -29.27
N TYR A 406 -3.08 -9.39 -28.11
CA TYR A 406 -2.04 -8.51 -27.55
C TYR A 406 -1.82 -7.15 -28.21
N LEU A 407 -2.60 -6.76 -29.22
CA LEU A 407 -2.85 -5.33 -29.42
C LEU A 407 -3.77 -4.89 -28.27
N GLU A 408 -3.16 -4.69 -27.10
CA GLU A 408 -3.73 -3.86 -26.05
C GLU A 408 -4.11 -2.55 -26.75
N GLU A 409 -5.41 -2.34 -26.96
CA GLU A 409 -5.97 -1.02 -26.72
C GLU A 409 -5.66 -0.75 -25.25
N TYR A 410 -4.44 -0.28 -24.99
CA TYR A 410 -4.22 0.63 -23.88
C TYR A 410 -5.41 1.57 -23.89
N PRO A 411 -6.00 1.92 -22.73
CA PRO A 411 -6.99 2.98 -22.70
C PRO A 411 -6.43 4.10 -23.55
N GLU A 412 -7.06 4.37 -24.70
CA GLU A 412 -6.55 5.44 -25.54
C GLU A 412 -6.58 6.68 -24.66
N ALA A 413 -5.52 7.48 -24.74
CA ALA A 413 -5.47 8.72 -23.98
C ALA A 413 -6.80 9.44 -24.21
N SER A 414 -7.56 9.61 -23.14
CA SER A 414 -8.92 10.14 -23.20
C SER A 414 -8.93 11.47 -22.47
N GLU A 415 -10.09 12.12 -22.45
CA GLU A 415 -10.28 13.32 -21.63
C GLU A 415 -10.07 13.06 -20.13
N THR A 416 -10.17 11.80 -19.67
CA THR A 416 -10.10 11.42 -18.26
C THR A 416 -8.89 10.56 -17.88
N VAL A 417 -8.17 9.99 -18.86
CA VAL A 417 -7.04 9.07 -18.65
C VAL A 417 -5.81 9.50 -19.47
N ALA A 418 -4.64 9.48 -18.83
CA ALA A 418 -3.33 9.71 -19.46
C ALA A 418 -2.45 8.47 -19.42
N ILE A 419 -1.63 8.27 -20.45
CA ILE A 419 -0.68 7.14 -20.53
C ILE A 419 0.74 7.63 -20.20
N ILE A 420 1.22 7.27 -19.01
CA ILE A 420 2.41 7.87 -18.40
C ILE A 420 3.49 6.82 -18.11
N HIS A 421 4.74 7.14 -18.47
CA HIS A 421 5.91 6.36 -18.06
C HIS A 421 6.29 6.68 -16.61
N LYS A 422 6.79 5.67 -15.88
CA LYS A 422 7.11 5.81 -14.46
C LYS A 422 8.54 5.39 -14.15
N VAL A 423 9.16 6.04 -13.19
CA VAL A 423 10.49 5.70 -12.69
C VAL A 423 10.46 5.56 -11.18
N ARG A 424 11.13 4.53 -10.67
CA ARG A 424 11.41 4.37 -9.24
C ARG A 424 12.89 4.60 -8.98
N VAL A 425 13.22 5.52 -8.09
CA VAL A 425 14.58 5.82 -7.64
C VAL A 425 14.75 5.22 -6.25
N THR A 426 15.75 4.36 -6.08
CA THR A 426 16.10 3.70 -4.81
C THR A 426 17.50 4.11 -4.36
N PRO A 427 17.95 3.76 -3.14
CA PRO A 427 19.32 4.03 -2.70
C PRO A 427 20.39 3.63 -3.72
N ALA A 428 20.27 2.44 -4.31
CA ALA A 428 21.26 1.88 -5.23
C ALA A 428 20.92 2.11 -6.71
N GLY A 429 19.64 2.21 -7.08
CA GLY A 429 19.19 2.07 -8.48
C GLY A 429 18.23 3.13 -8.99
N ILE A 430 17.96 3.06 -10.30
CA ILE A 430 16.87 3.75 -11.00
C ILE A 430 16.19 2.69 -11.86
N TYR A 431 14.90 2.43 -11.63
CA TYR A 431 14.14 1.36 -12.28
C TYR A 431 13.03 1.94 -13.15
N LEU A 432 12.90 1.43 -14.38
CA LEU A 432 11.95 1.92 -15.38
C LEU A 432 10.65 1.10 -15.39
N TRP A 433 9.51 1.78 -15.40
CA TRP A 433 8.17 1.20 -15.33
C TRP A 433 7.22 1.83 -16.36
N GLY A 434 6.10 1.16 -16.61
CA GLY A 434 5.08 1.59 -17.56
C GLY A 434 5.45 1.49 -19.04
N PRO A 435 4.73 2.19 -19.94
CA PRO A 435 3.73 3.21 -19.61
C PRO A 435 2.45 2.62 -19.00
N GLU A 436 1.76 3.42 -18.18
CA GLU A 436 0.56 3.01 -17.44
C GLU A 436 -0.52 4.09 -17.52
N ALA A 437 -1.79 3.68 -17.46
CA ALA A 437 -2.90 4.59 -17.30
C ALA A 437 -2.88 5.26 -15.92
N GLU A 438 -3.03 6.58 -15.90
CA GLU A 438 -3.28 7.40 -14.72
C GLU A 438 -4.47 8.33 -14.97
N ASN A 439 -5.18 8.72 -13.89
CA ASN A 439 -6.21 9.74 -13.99
C ASN A 439 -5.60 11.05 -14.51
N ASN A 440 -6.34 11.74 -15.36
CA ASN A 440 -5.92 13.04 -15.83
C ASN A 440 -5.86 14.06 -14.69
N ASN A 441 -4.93 15.01 -14.88
CA ASN A 441 -4.87 16.25 -14.11
C ASN A 441 -4.87 17.42 -15.11
N ARG A 442 -4.86 18.66 -14.60
CA ARG A 442 -4.97 19.86 -15.44
C ARG A 442 -3.90 19.92 -16.52
N VAL A 443 -2.65 19.58 -16.16
CA VAL A 443 -1.51 19.62 -17.08
C VAL A 443 -1.65 18.55 -18.15
N LEU A 444 -1.98 17.32 -17.75
CA LEU A 444 -2.12 16.19 -18.68
C LEU A 444 -3.32 16.34 -19.62
N ARG A 445 -4.43 16.96 -19.16
CA ARG A 445 -5.56 17.32 -20.04
C ARG A 445 -5.15 18.36 -21.08
N LYS A 446 -4.49 19.44 -20.62
CA LYS A 446 -4.07 20.53 -21.50
C LYS A 446 -3.11 20.05 -22.60
N TYR A 447 -2.28 19.06 -22.31
CA TYR A 447 -1.29 18.52 -23.24
C TYR A 447 -1.56 17.04 -23.58
N SER A 448 -2.80 16.72 -23.94
CA SER A 448 -3.25 15.34 -24.22
C SER A 448 -2.43 14.61 -25.29
N GLY A 449 -1.94 15.33 -26.31
CA GLY A 449 -1.08 14.78 -27.37
C GLY A 449 0.39 14.60 -27.00
N HIS A 450 0.82 14.93 -25.78
CA HIS A 450 2.23 14.98 -25.38
C HIS A 450 2.54 14.20 -24.09
N HIS A 451 1.68 13.25 -23.68
CA HIS A 451 1.86 12.47 -22.44
C HIS A 451 3.23 11.79 -22.31
N GLU A 452 3.84 11.37 -23.43
CA GLU A 452 5.17 10.75 -23.44
C GLU A 452 6.32 11.67 -22.96
N PHE A 453 6.08 12.98 -22.92
CA PHE A 453 7.04 13.98 -22.41
C PHE A 453 6.89 14.22 -20.91
N PHE A 454 5.91 13.61 -20.25
CA PHE A 454 5.74 13.64 -18.81
C PHE A 454 6.14 12.31 -18.18
N LEU A 455 6.76 12.38 -17.01
CA LEU A 455 7.30 11.23 -16.30
C LEU A 455 6.91 11.30 -14.82
N ARG A 456 6.35 10.21 -14.30
CA ARG A 456 6.09 10.07 -12.87
C ARG A 456 7.33 9.46 -12.20
N VAL A 457 7.90 10.15 -11.22
CA VAL A 457 9.09 9.69 -10.49
C VAL A 457 8.74 9.45 -9.03
N GLN A 458 9.04 8.25 -8.52
CA GLN A 458 8.87 7.86 -7.12
C GLN A 458 10.23 7.59 -6.46
N PHE A 459 10.43 8.13 -5.28
CA PHE A 459 11.60 7.86 -4.43
C PHE A 459 11.21 6.91 -3.31
N SER A 460 11.97 5.84 -3.12
CA SER A 460 11.66 4.80 -2.13
C SER A 460 12.92 4.03 -1.72
N ASP A 461 12.81 3.13 -0.76
CA ASP A 461 13.81 2.09 -0.47
C ASP A 461 13.76 0.97 -1.54
N GLU A 462 14.68 0.01 -1.49
CA GLU A 462 14.83 -1.09 -2.47
C GLU A 462 13.61 -2.02 -2.52
N ASP A 463 12.97 -2.23 -1.38
CA ASP A 463 11.71 -2.98 -1.30
C ASP A 463 10.51 -2.17 -1.82
N GLY A 464 10.73 -0.87 -2.10
CA GLY A 464 9.77 0.14 -2.53
C GLY A 464 8.99 0.83 -1.41
N ASN A 465 9.25 0.50 -0.14
CA ASN A 465 8.69 1.24 1.00
C ASN A 465 9.42 2.58 1.18
N ARG A 466 8.97 3.41 2.12
CA ARG A 466 9.72 4.63 2.48
C ARG A 466 11.06 4.24 3.12
N LEU A 467 12.08 5.08 2.94
CA LEU A 467 13.37 4.91 3.62
C LEU A 467 13.16 4.78 5.13
N ALA A 468 13.54 3.65 5.70
CA ALA A 468 13.35 3.43 7.12
C ALA A 468 14.27 4.34 7.96
N PHE A 469 13.70 4.95 8.99
CA PHE A 469 14.46 5.65 10.01
C PHE A 469 15.16 4.63 10.91
N SER A 470 16.50 4.70 10.97
CA SER A 470 17.30 3.95 11.95
C SER A 470 17.86 4.91 12.99
N LYS A 471 17.92 4.46 14.25
CA LYS A 471 18.49 5.27 15.33
C LYS A 471 20.00 5.44 15.18
N ASN A 472 20.69 4.42 14.66
CA ASN A 472 22.15 4.38 14.60
C ASN A 472 22.70 4.60 13.18
N THR A 473 21.83 4.65 12.16
CA THR A 473 22.23 4.80 10.76
C THR A 473 21.63 6.05 10.13
N SER A 474 22.49 6.95 9.65
CA SER A 474 22.10 8.16 8.89
C SER A 474 21.70 7.81 7.45
N ASN A 475 20.63 8.41 6.93
CA ASN A 475 20.25 8.32 5.50
C ASN A 475 20.74 9.52 4.67
N LYS A 476 21.55 10.41 5.25
CA LYS A 476 21.98 11.65 4.60
C LYS A 476 22.60 11.46 3.20
N PRO A 477 23.52 10.48 2.97
CA PRO A 477 24.09 10.28 1.64
C PRO A 477 23.05 9.85 0.60
N ILE A 478 22.00 9.13 1.02
CA ILE A 478 20.90 8.73 0.14
C ILE A 478 20.04 9.93 -0.23
N PHE A 479 19.71 10.79 0.73
CA PHE A 479 18.98 12.04 0.46
C PHE A 479 19.76 12.96 -0.47
N ASP A 480 21.09 13.05 -0.34
CA ASP A 480 21.94 13.83 -1.23
C ASP A 480 21.92 13.29 -2.67
N ARG A 481 21.91 11.96 -2.83
CA ARG A 481 21.71 11.33 -4.14
C ARG A 481 20.34 11.68 -4.72
N PHE A 482 19.28 11.62 -3.93
CA PHE A 482 17.92 11.95 -4.38
C PHE A 482 17.80 13.42 -4.78
N GLN A 483 18.36 14.33 -3.98
CA GLN A 483 18.44 15.76 -4.28
C GLN A 483 19.13 16.00 -5.64
N LYS A 484 20.29 15.37 -5.85
CA LYS A 484 21.02 15.50 -7.12
C LYS A 484 20.17 15.08 -8.32
N ILE A 485 19.41 13.99 -8.20
CA ILE A 485 18.51 13.52 -9.28
C ILE A 485 17.37 14.50 -9.54
N LEU A 486 16.83 15.15 -8.50
CA LEU A 486 15.79 16.17 -8.65
C LEU A 486 16.31 17.42 -9.37
N ASP A 487 17.54 17.84 -9.08
CA ASP A 487 18.14 19.06 -9.63
C ASP A 487 18.67 18.84 -11.07
N ASP A 488 19.36 17.73 -11.31
CA ASP A 488 20.01 17.39 -12.58
C ASP A 488 19.02 16.80 -13.61
N GLY A 489 18.01 16.08 -13.14
CA GLY A 489 17.09 15.33 -14.00
C GLY A 489 17.53 13.90 -14.30
N ILE A 490 16.74 13.20 -15.13
CA ILE A 490 16.99 11.81 -15.52
C ILE A 490 16.99 11.71 -17.06
N SER A 491 18.05 11.13 -17.63
CA SER A 491 18.14 10.81 -19.05
C SER A 491 17.63 9.40 -19.32
N ILE A 492 16.60 9.27 -20.15
CA ILE A 492 16.02 7.99 -20.54
C ILE A 492 15.80 7.99 -22.05
N ALA A 493 16.31 6.96 -22.73
CA ALA A 493 16.15 6.78 -24.17
C ALA A 493 16.44 8.07 -24.97
N GLY A 494 17.55 8.74 -24.64
CA GLY A 494 17.99 9.99 -25.29
C GLY A 494 17.10 11.22 -25.04
N ARG A 495 16.22 11.19 -24.04
CA ARG A 495 15.37 12.32 -23.61
C ARG A 495 15.71 12.69 -22.17
N GLN A 496 15.94 13.99 -21.92
CA GLN A 496 16.23 14.51 -20.58
C GLN A 496 14.94 14.98 -19.90
N PHE A 497 14.60 14.37 -18.77
CA PHE A 497 13.46 14.74 -17.95
C PHE A 497 13.93 15.56 -16.76
N SER A 498 13.31 16.73 -16.54
CA SER A 498 13.61 17.64 -15.42
C SER A 498 12.41 17.77 -14.50
N PHE A 499 12.65 18.06 -13.21
CA PHE A 499 11.59 18.27 -12.23
C PHE A 499 10.56 19.32 -12.67
N LEU A 500 9.27 19.00 -12.51
CA LEU A 500 8.14 19.86 -12.86
C LEU A 500 7.31 20.28 -11.64
N GLY A 501 6.96 19.35 -10.75
CA GLY A 501 6.16 19.66 -9.56
C GLY A 501 5.53 18.42 -8.90
N PHE A 502 4.81 18.63 -7.80
CA PHE A 502 4.11 17.56 -7.09
C PHE A 502 2.83 18.08 -6.42
N SER A 503 1.81 17.21 -6.34
CA SER A 503 0.63 17.47 -5.51
C SER A 503 0.87 17.08 -4.04
N HIS A 504 -0.07 17.43 -3.15
CA HIS A 504 0.01 17.06 -1.73
C HIS A 504 0.06 15.52 -1.52
N SER A 505 -0.75 14.77 -2.28
CA SER A 505 -0.74 13.30 -2.26
C SER A 505 0.57 12.74 -2.83
N SER A 506 1.13 13.40 -3.86
CA SER A 506 2.41 13.01 -4.45
C SER A 506 3.56 13.19 -3.44
N LEU A 507 3.61 14.31 -2.73
CA LEU A 507 4.59 14.57 -1.67
C LEU A 507 4.54 13.49 -0.57
N ARG A 508 3.34 13.14 -0.09
CA ARG A 508 3.15 12.09 0.93
C ARG A 508 3.51 10.70 0.41
N SER A 509 3.34 10.41 -0.87
CA SER A 509 3.77 9.16 -1.50
C SER A 509 5.24 9.17 -1.98
N GLN A 510 5.99 10.23 -1.66
CA GLN A 510 7.37 10.45 -2.10
C GLN A 510 7.51 10.37 -3.64
N SER A 511 6.52 10.92 -4.35
CA SER A 511 6.48 10.97 -5.81
C SER A 511 6.30 12.39 -6.35
N CYS A 512 6.72 12.62 -7.58
CA CYS A 512 6.63 13.90 -8.27
C CYS A 512 6.60 13.73 -9.80
N TRP A 513 6.30 14.83 -10.49
CA TRP A 513 6.28 14.92 -11.95
C TRP A 513 7.58 15.50 -12.46
N PHE A 514 8.09 14.90 -13.52
CA PHE A 514 9.15 15.42 -14.36
C PHE A 514 8.61 15.63 -15.78
N MET A 515 9.26 16.50 -16.54
CA MET A 515 8.97 16.68 -17.96
C MET A 515 10.22 16.84 -18.81
N ALA A 516 10.12 16.42 -20.06
CA ALA A 516 11.04 16.75 -21.13
C ALA A 516 10.47 17.88 -21.99
N PRO A 517 11.31 18.71 -22.64
CA PRO A 517 10.82 19.74 -23.54
C PRO A 517 10.08 19.17 -24.76
N PHE A 518 9.00 19.84 -25.19
CA PHE A 518 8.25 19.49 -26.39
C PHE A 518 7.70 20.74 -27.09
N VAL A 519 7.38 20.62 -28.38
CA VAL A 519 6.75 21.71 -29.14
C VAL A 519 5.25 21.52 -29.12
N HIS A 520 4.52 22.59 -28.80
CA HIS A 520 3.06 22.63 -28.80
C HIS A 520 2.62 23.99 -29.38
N GLU A 521 1.71 23.96 -30.35
CA GLU A 521 1.22 25.18 -31.05
C GLU A 521 2.35 26.10 -31.54
N GLY A 522 3.41 25.51 -32.10
CA GLY A 522 4.57 26.24 -32.63
C GLY A 522 5.56 26.77 -31.57
N SER A 523 5.30 26.58 -30.28
CA SER A 523 6.16 27.03 -29.18
C SER A 523 6.88 25.87 -28.50
N LEU A 524 8.18 26.01 -28.25
CA LEU A 524 8.95 25.07 -27.43
C LEU A 524 8.64 25.30 -25.95
N LEU A 525 8.03 24.31 -25.29
CA LEU A 525 7.68 24.33 -23.88
C LEU A 525 8.73 23.60 -23.06
N TYR A 526 9.35 24.31 -22.11
CA TYR A 526 10.05 23.71 -20.97
C TYR A 526 9.28 24.00 -19.68
N TYR A 527 9.80 23.51 -18.55
CA TYR A 527 9.07 23.55 -17.28
C TYR A 527 8.59 24.96 -16.89
N LYS A 528 9.37 26.02 -17.15
CA LYS A 528 8.95 27.39 -16.77
C LYS A 528 7.71 27.84 -17.53
N GLN A 529 7.59 27.56 -18.84
CA GLN A 529 6.40 27.89 -19.63
C GLN A 529 5.17 27.13 -19.14
N VAL A 530 5.34 25.84 -18.87
CA VAL A 530 4.24 25.00 -18.37
C VAL A 530 3.72 25.57 -17.05
N ILE A 531 4.62 25.89 -16.11
CA ILE A 531 4.26 26.48 -14.81
C ILE A 531 3.65 27.88 -14.96
N SER A 532 4.24 28.78 -15.75
CA SER A 532 3.68 30.12 -15.96
C SER A 532 2.31 30.09 -16.63
N GLY A 533 2.04 29.06 -17.44
CA GLY A 533 0.73 28.84 -18.05
C GLY A 533 -0.35 28.36 -17.09
N LEU A 534 0.00 27.99 -15.85
CA LEU A 534 -0.97 27.57 -14.82
C LEU A 534 -1.52 28.77 -14.03
N GLY A 535 -0.70 29.79 -13.81
CA GLY A 535 -1.02 31.01 -13.06
C GLY A 535 0.23 31.78 -12.63
N ASP A 536 0.03 32.83 -11.84
CA ASP A 536 1.12 33.64 -11.29
C ASP A 536 1.48 33.21 -9.87
N PHE A 537 2.74 32.80 -9.71
CA PHE A 537 3.32 32.34 -8.44
C PHE A 537 4.46 33.23 -7.94
N LYS A 538 4.80 34.32 -8.65
CA LYS A 538 6.01 35.14 -8.38
C LYS A 538 6.02 35.76 -6.98
N ASN A 539 4.83 36.05 -6.44
CA ASN A 539 4.66 36.67 -5.13
C ASN A 539 4.68 35.66 -3.97
N ILE A 540 4.72 34.35 -4.24
CA ILE A 540 4.78 33.34 -3.18
C ILE A 540 6.25 33.12 -2.79
N ARG A 541 6.62 33.58 -1.60
CA ARG A 541 8.01 33.56 -1.08
C ARG A 541 8.35 32.33 -0.24
N ILE A 542 7.40 31.42 -0.01
CA ILE A 542 7.58 30.22 0.82
C ILE A 542 7.61 29.00 -0.11
N PRO A 543 8.72 28.23 -0.17
CA PRO A 543 8.86 27.10 -1.09
C PRO A 543 7.75 26.05 -0.96
N ALA A 544 7.45 25.61 0.27
CA ALA A 544 6.39 24.65 0.55
C ALA A 544 5.02 25.14 0.03
N ARG A 545 4.69 26.40 0.28
CA ARG A 545 3.43 27.03 -0.17
C ARG A 545 3.39 27.14 -1.69
N CYS A 546 4.48 27.58 -2.32
CA CYS A 546 4.59 27.72 -3.78
C CYS A 546 4.41 26.37 -4.47
N ALA A 547 5.15 25.35 -4.02
CA ALA A 547 5.01 23.97 -4.50
C ALA A 547 3.59 23.44 -4.32
N ALA A 548 2.96 23.70 -3.16
CA ALA A 548 1.57 23.30 -2.91
C ALA A 548 0.58 23.99 -3.85
N ARG A 549 0.81 25.25 -4.26
CA ARG A 549 -0.08 25.99 -5.18
C ARG A 549 0.05 25.51 -6.62
N ILE A 550 1.28 25.30 -7.08
CA ILE A 550 1.57 24.64 -8.36
C ILE A 550 0.97 23.22 -8.37
N GLY A 551 1.14 22.49 -7.26
CA GLY A 551 0.63 21.14 -7.03
C GLY A 551 -0.87 20.95 -7.20
N GLN A 552 -1.67 22.02 -7.14
CA GLN A 552 -3.11 21.94 -7.37
C GLN A 552 -3.44 21.51 -8.80
N ALA A 553 -2.62 21.90 -9.79
CA ALA A 553 -2.79 21.50 -11.18
C ALA A 553 -2.43 20.02 -11.43
N PHE A 554 -1.68 19.40 -10.53
CA PHE A 554 -1.27 17.98 -10.57
C PHE A 554 -2.15 17.08 -9.72
N SER A 555 -3.30 17.57 -9.28
CA SER A 555 -4.26 16.76 -8.54
C SER A 555 -5.16 15.99 -9.49
N ASP A 556 -5.30 14.70 -9.22
CA ASP A 556 -6.15 13.80 -9.98
C ASP A 556 -7.60 14.28 -9.89
N THR A 557 -8.18 14.60 -11.05
CA THR A 557 -9.52 15.17 -11.17
C THR A 557 -10.17 14.53 -12.38
N ARG A 558 -11.10 13.59 -12.17
CA ARG A 558 -11.68 12.82 -13.27
C ARG A 558 -12.59 13.65 -14.15
N ASP A 559 -13.44 14.47 -13.54
CA ASP A 559 -14.43 15.28 -14.24
C ASP A 559 -13.95 16.74 -14.31
N ALA A 560 -13.81 17.29 -15.51
CA ALA A 560 -13.48 18.69 -15.76
C ALA A 560 -14.50 19.28 -16.73
N ILE A 561 -15.24 20.30 -16.26
CA ILE A 561 -16.39 20.84 -16.97
C ILE A 561 -16.06 22.26 -17.40
N ARG A 562 -16.12 22.54 -18.70
CA ARG A 562 -15.85 23.87 -19.23
C ARG A 562 -17.04 24.79 -18.95
N LEU A 563 -16.80 25.88 -18.23
CA LEU A 563 -17.83 26.87 -17.87
C LEU A 563 -17.55 28.23 -18.54
N PRO A 564 -18.60 29.00 -18.87
CA PRO A 564 -18.43 30.39 -19.31
C PRO A 564 -17.74 31.22 -18.22
N LEU A 565 -16.74 32.03 -18.59
CA LEU A 565 -15.93 32.77 -17.61
C LEU A 565 -16.70 33.89 -16.90
N ASP A 566 -17.74 34.41 -17.54
CA ASP A 566 -18.59 35.51 -17.08
C ASP A 566 -19.58 35.11 -15.98
N ILE A 567 -19.72 33.82 -15.65
CA ILE A 567 -20.54 33.39 -14.50
C ILE A 567 -19.83 33.58 -13.16
N LYS A 568 -18.50 33.74 -13.16
CA LYS A 568 -17.70 33.89 -11.95
C LYS A 568 -18.06 35.20 -11.24
N ARG A 569 -18.32 35.12 -9.94
CA ARG A 569 -18.54 36.27 -9.04
C ARG A 569 -17.60 36.15 -7.85
N GLU A 570 -16.95 37.25 -7.46
CA GLU A 570 -16.17 37.30 -6.22
C GLU A 570 -17.07 37.88 -5.11
N ILE A 571 -17.13 37.19 -3.97
CA ILE A 571 -17.92 37.58 -2.80
C ILE A 571 -17.03 37.62 -1.56
N PRO A 572 -17.34 38.44 -0.54
CA PRO A 572 -16.53 38.53 0.67
C PRO A 572 -16.62 37.27 1.53
N ASP A 573 -15.56 37.03 2.30
CA ASP A 573 -15.58 36.07 3.40
C ASP A 573 -16.45 36.58 4.56
N VAL A 574 -17.10 35.64 5.26
CA VAL A 574 -17.83 35.92 6.49
C VAL A 574 -16.87 35.80 7.65
N GLU A 575 -16.49 36.95 8.21
CA GLU A 575 -15.54 37.03 9.31
C GLU A 575 -16.19 37.59 10.58
N ARG A 576 -15.88 36.97 11.72
CA ARG A 576 -16.27 37.45 13.06
C ARG A 576 -15.15 37.16 14.05
N ASN A 577 -14.88 38.09 14.96
CA ASN A 577 -13.88 37.94 16.02
C ASN A 577 -12.49 37.47 15.51
N GLY A 578 -12.08 37.93 14.32
CA GLY A 578 -10.80 37.54 13.69
C GLY A 578 -10.75 36.10 13.18
N ARG A 579 -11.89 35.42 13.03
CA ARG A 579 -12.03 34.08 12.45
C ARG A 579 -12.91 34.13 11.21
N THR A 580 -12.60 33.28 10.24
CA THR A 580 -13.31 33.19 8.95
C THR A 580 -14.27 32.00 8.97
N PHE A 581 -15.57 32.27 9.08
CA PHE A 581 -16.63 31.25 9.15
C PHE A 581 -16.90 30.59 7.79
N SER A 582 -16.52 31.25 6.71
CA SER A 582 -16.65 30.77 5.33
C SER A 582 -15.35 30.22 4.74
N ASP A 583 -14.34 29.89 5.55
CA ASP A 583 -12.99 29.54 5.06
C ASP A 583 -13.04 28.34 4.11
N GLY A 584 -12.88 28.61 2.81
CA GLY A 584 -12.84 27.58 1.78
C GLY A 584 -14.18 27.20 1.15
N CYS A 585 -15.31 27.83 1.49
CA CYS A 585 -16.60 27.56 0.83
C CYS A 585 -17.18 28.74 0.03
N GLY A 586 -17.94 28.44 -1.02
CA GLY A 586 -18.65 29.37 -1.88
C GLY A 586 -20.02 28.83 -2.27
N THR A 587 -20.71 29.51 -3.18
CA THR A 587 -22.06 29.13 -3.64
C THR A 587 -22.16 29.04 -5.15
N VAL A 588 -23.13 28.24 -5.62
CA VAL A 588 -23.45 28.09 -7.04
C VAL A 588 -24.96 28.18 -7.24
N SER A 589 -25.36 28.94 -8.27
CA SER A 589 -26.77 29.06 -8.68
C SER A 589 -27.32 27.74 -9.24
N ARG A 590 -28.65 27.58 -9.23
CA ARG A 590 -29.31 26.41 -9.85
C ARG A 590 -28.98 26.29 -11.35
N GLN A 591 -28.98 27.42 -12.07
CA GLN A 591 -28.72 27.48 -13.50
C GLN A 591 -27.28 27.08 -13.84
N ALA A 592 -26.29 27.59 -13.08
CA ALA A 592 -24.91 27.14 -13.25
C ALA A 592 -24.74 25.66 -12.88
N LEU A 593 -25.48 25.16 -11.88
CA LEU A 593 -25.44 23.76 -11.50
C LEU A 593 -26.02 22.83 -12.58
N TYR A 594 -27.02 23.27 -13.37
CA TYR A 594 -27.47 22.54 -14.55
C TYR A 594 -26.38 22.40 -15.61
N LEU A 595 -25.58 23.44 -15.84
CA LEU A 595 -24.41 23.36 -16.74
C LEU A 595 -23.39 22.35 -16.24
N ILE A 596 -23.17 22.30 -14.92
CA ILE A 596 -22.27 21.32 -14.30
C ILE A 596 -22.85 19.90 -14.45
N TRP A 597 -24.12 19.69 -14.13
CA TRP A 597 -24.77 18.37 -14.24
C TRP A 597 -24.80 17.85 -15.66
N ALA A 598 -24.95 18.72 -16.67
CA ALA A 598 -24.86 18.34 -18.07
C ALA A 598 -23.49 17.78 -18.46
N GLY A 599 -22.42 18.17 -17.76
CA GLY A 599 -21.06 17.65 -17.94
C GLY A 599 -20.71 16.46 -17.05
N LEU A 600 -21.61 16.01 -16.15
CA LEU A 600 -21.40 14.84 -15.29
C LEU A 600 -21.99 13.56 -15.91
N PRO A 601 -21.52 12.37 -15.49
CA PRO A 601 -22.13 11.11 -15.91
C PRO A 601 -23.64 11.05 -15.59
N PRO A 602 -24.48 10.41 -16.43
CA PRO A 602 -25.92 10.33 -16.25
C PRO A 602 -26.35 9.83 -14.87
N GLY A 603 -27.44 10.39 -14.33
CA GLY A 603 -27.99 10.02 -13.01
C GLY A 603 -27.28 10.65 -11.81
N LYS A 604 -26.27 11.50 -12.04
CA LYS A 604 -25.58 12.27 -10.98
C LYS A 604 -26.09 13.70 -10.93
N SER A 605 -26.63 14.13 -9.79
CA SER A 605 -27.08 15.52 -9.58
C SER A 605 -26.75 16.03 -8.17
N PRO A 606 -25.47 16.10 -7.80
CA PRO A 606 -25.05 16.58 -6.48
C PRO A 606 -25.29 18.09 -6.33
N THR A 607 -25.65 18.53 -5.12
CA THR A 607 -25.88 19.95 -4.79
C THR A 607 -24.73 20.59 -4.01
N VAL A 608 -23.73 19.78 -3.63
CA VAL A 608 -22.50 20.22 -2.95
C VAL A 608 -21.30 19.58 -3.64
N LEU A 609 -20.33 20.40 -4.06
CA LEU A 609 -19.20 20.04 -4.93
C LEU A 609 -17.88 20.53 -4.33
N GLN A 610 -16.88 19.66 -4.18
CA GLN A 610 -15.51 20.10 -3.96
C GLN A 610 -14.83 20.34 -5.31
N ILE A 611 -14.22 21.51 -5.48
CA ILE A 611 -13.77 21.97 -6.79
C ILE A 611 -12.33 22.50 -6.78
N ARG A 612 -11.74 22.50 -7.98
CA ARG A 612 -10.63 23.37 -8.36
C ARG A 612 -11.06 24.17 -9.59
N TYR A 613 -10.92 25.48 -9.54
CA TYR A 613 -11.26 26.37 -10.64
C TYR A 613 -10.25 27.49 -10.71
N GLN A 614 -9.49 27.60 -11.81
CA GLN A 614 -8.39 28.56 -11.90
C GLN A 614 -7.42 28.39 -10.71
N GLY A 615 -7.20 29.44 -9.91
CA GLY A 615 -6.44 29.37 -8.65
C GLY A 615 -7.28 29.14 -7.39
N ALA A 616 -8.59 28.95 -7.52
CA ALA A 616 -9.50 28.68 -6.41
C ALA A 616 -9.57 27.18 -6.08
N LYS A 617 -9.63 26.88 -4.78
CA LYS A 617 -9.87 25.55 -4.21
C LYS A 617 -10.88 25.69 -3.08
N GLY A 618 -11.91 24.86 -3.07
CA GLY A 618 -12.90 24.85 -1.99
C GLY A 618 -14.13 24.01 -2.27
N VAL A 619 -15.19 24.23 -1.49
CA VAL A 619 -16.51 23.62 -1.68
C VAL A 619 -17.51 24.66 -2.20
N LEU A 620 -18.39 24.24 -3.11
CA LEU A 620 -19.52 25.02 -3.60
C LEU A 620 -20.82 24.33 -3.22
N SER A 621 -21.75 25.07 -2.62
CA SER A 621 -23.11 24.61 -2.33
C SER A 621 -24.15 25.34 -3.19
N LEU A 622 -25.23 24.64 -3.51
CA LEU A 622 -26.38 25.24 -4.18
C LEU A 622 -26.98 26.36 -3.30
N ASP A 623 -27.12 27.55 -3.87
CA ASP A 623 -27.94 28.62 -3.31
C ASP A 623 -29.07 28.98 -4.29
N THR A 624 -30.30 28.63 -3.94
CA THR A 624 -31.48 28.85 -4.79
C THR A 624 -31.93 30.31 -4.82
N ARG A 625 -31.33 31.19 -4.02
CA ARG A 625 -31.62 32.64 -4.03
C ARG A 625 -30.87 33.37 -5.14
N LEU A 626 -29.82 32.75 -5.69
CA LEU A 626 -29.03 33.34 -6.78
C LEU A 626 -29.82 33.35 -8.09
N VAL A 627 -29.81 34.48 -8.79
CA VAL A 627 -30.52 34.69 -10.06
C VAL A 627 -29.57 34.57 -11.24
N GLY A 628 -29.95 33.79 -12.25
CA GLY A 628 -29.12 33.52 -13.43
C GLY A 628 -27.95 32.57 -13.14
N SER A 629 -27.03 32.43 -14.10
CA SER A 629 -25.86 31.55 -13.96
C SER A 629 -24.74 32.26 -13.20
N GLN A 630 -24.56 31.90 -11.93
CA GLN A 630 -23.53 32.45 -11.05
C GLN A 630 -22.72 31.35 -10.35
N LEU A 631 -21.41 31.56 -10.27
CA LEU A 631 -20.41 30.80 -9.53
C LEU A 631 -19.69 31.75 -8.56
N CYS A 632 -20.08 31.75 -7.29
CA CYS A 632 -19.62 32.71 -6.29
C CYS A 632 -18.43 32.16 -5.49
N LEU A 633 -17.28 32.81 -5.62
CA LEU A 633 -16.02 32.43 -4.98
C LEU A 633 -15.58 33.46 -3.95
N ARG A 634 -14.99 33.00 -2.85
CA ARG A 634 -14.45 33.85 -1.77
C ARG A 634 -12.94 34.03 -1.85
N ASN A 635 -12.43 35.03 -1.13
CA ASN A 635 -11.00 35.30 -1.06
C ASN A 635 -10.24 34.13 -0.41
N SER A 636 -10.79 33.55 0.66
CA SER A 636 -10.27 32.35 1.32
C SER A 636 -10.10 31.17 0.35
N MET A 637 -10.93 31.05 -0.69
CA MET A 637 -10.82 30.00 -1.71
C MET A 637 -9.68 30.25 -2.71
N THR A 638 -9.38 31.51 -3.03
CA THR A 638 -8.46 31.89 -4.11
C THR A 638 -7.00 31.84 -3.64
N LYS A 639 -6.30 30.77 -4.01
CA LYS A 639 -4.94 30.49 -3.50
C LYS A 639 -3.81 31.11 -4.34
N PHE A 640 -4.09 31.43 -5.60
CA PHE A 640 -3.21 32.19 -6.52
C PHE A 640 -4.06 32.82 -7.65
N ARG A 641 -3.50 33.78 -8.41
CA ARG A 641 -4.20 34.49 -9.51
C ARG A 641 -3.50 34.26 -10.85
N GLY A 642 -3.99 34.85 -11.93
CA GLY A 642 -3.35 34.81 -13.27
C GLY A 642 -3.62 33.55 -14.12
N SER A 643 -4.57 32.70 -13.70
CA SER A 643 -4.99 31.53 -14.47
C SER A 643 -6.22 31.86 -15.31
N ASN A 644 -6.18 31.56 -16.61
CA ASN A 644 -7.30 31.80 -17.55
C ASN A 644 -8.07 30.52 -17.89
N SER A 645 -7.92 29.46 -17.09
CA SER A 645 -8.64 28.20 -17.32
C SER A 645 -10.16 28.42 -17.18
N ALA A 646 -10.92 27.85 -18.12
CA ALA A 646 -12.38 27.78 -18.07
C ALA A 646 -12.90 26.47 -17.44
N ASP A 647 -12.00 25.55 -17.11
CA ASP A 647 -12.37 24.22 -16.61
C ASP A 647 -12.60 24.24 -15.09
N LEU A 648 -13.82 23.86 -14.69
CA LEU A 648 -14.20 23.52 -13.33
C LEU A 648 -13.91 22.03 -13.10
N GLU A 649 -12.89 21.76 -12.29
CA GLU A 649 -12.44 20.40 -11.99
C GLU A 649 -13.12 19.91 -10.71
N ILE A 650 -13.90 18.83 -10.80
CA ILE A 650 -14.60 18.24 -9.66
C ILE A 650 -13.67 17.25 -8.96
N CYS A 651 -13.40 17.52 -7.69
CA CYS A 651 -12.52 16.69 -6.85
C CYS A 651 -13.33 15.60 -6.14
N THR A 652 -14.47 16.00 -5.56
CA THR A 652 -15.49 15.12 -4.98
C THR A 652 -16.84 15.83 -5.02
N ALA A 653 -17.91 15.09 -4.77
CA ALA A 653 -19.26 15.65 -4.65
C ALA A 653 -20.11 14.83 -3.68
N ALA A 654 -21.13 15.48 -3.10
CA ALA A 654 -22.03 14.88 -2.11
C ALA A 654 -23.07 13.92 -2.74
N TYR A 655 -22.60 12.89 -3.45
CA TYR A 655 -23.48 11.95 -4.17
C TYR A 655 -24.32 11.06 -3.24
N LYS A 656 -23.76 10.63 -2.11
CA LYS A 656 -24.40 9.80 -1.09
C LYS A 656 -23.77 10.08 0.27
N PRO A 657 -24.47 9.86 1.39
CA PRO A 657 -23.85 10.03 2.69
C PRO A 657 -22.79 8.96 2.91
N ILE A 658 -21.65 9.32 3.49
CA ILE A 658 -20.55 8.39 3.74
C ILE A 658 -20.79 7.74 5.09
N THR A 659 -20.71 6.40 5.15
CA THR A 659 -20.79 5.67 6.42
C THR A 659 -19.69 6.13 7.38
N LEU A 660 -20.05 6.48 8.61
CA LEU A 660 -19.08 6.77 9.65
C LEU A 660 -18.44 5.47 10.15
N TYR A 661 -17.12 5.47 10.26
CA TYR A 661 -16.38 4.41 10.92
C TYR A 661 -15.65 4.98 12.14
N LEU A 662 -15.79 4.31 13.28
CA LEU A 662 -14.84 4.49 14.38
C LEU A 662 -13.45 4.08 13.91
N ASN A 663 -12.43 4.61 14.58
CA ASN A 663 -11.04 4.30 14.30
C ASN A 663 -10.21 4.38 15.58
N GLU A 664 -8.97 3.89 15.51
CA GLU A 664 -8.02 3.85 16.63
C GLU A 664 -7.67 5.23 17.25
N GLN A 665 -8.02 6.35 16.61
CA GLN A 665 -7.78 7.71 17.11
C GLN A 665 -9.01 8.31 17.79
N LEU A 666 -10.21 8.10 17.21
CA LEU A 666 -11.47 8.61 17.76
C LEU A 666 -11.92 7.86 19.02
N ILE A 667 -11.71 6.55 19.07
CA ILE A 667 -12.16 5.69 20.18
C ILE A 667 -11.63 6.15 21.54
N PRO A 668 -10.31 6.40 21.72
CA PRO A 668 -9.78 6.90 23.00
C PRO A 668 -10.39 8.22 23.47
N ILE A 669 -10.76 9.13 22.55
CA ILE A 669 -11.41 10.40 22.91
C ILE A 669 -12.82 10.13 23.44
N LEU A 670 -13.59 9.32 22.72
CA LEU A 670 -14.95 8.94 23.11
C LEU A 670 -14.97 8.15 24.45
N GLU A 671 -13.97 7.29 24.69
CA GLU A 671 -13.77 6.59 25.96
C GLU A 671 -13.59 7.57 27.12
N VAL A 672 -12.74 8.60 26.97
CA VAL A 672 -12.50 9.58 28.04
C VAL A 672 -13.66 10.56 28.25
N LEU A 673 -14.47 10.83 27.22
CA LEU A 673 -15.76 11.53 27.35
C LEU A 673 -16.86 10.68 28.02
N GLY A 674 -16.54 9.42 28.36
CA GLY A 674 -17.38 8.54 29.16
C GLY A 674 -18.41 7.75 28.37
N ILE A 675 -18.24 7.57 27.06
CA ILE A 675 -19.06 6.60 26.31
C ILE A 675 -18.78 5.19 26.85
N GLU A 676 -19.84 4.46 27.16
CA GLU A 676 -19.73 3.12 27.74
C GLU A 676 -19.05 2.13 26.79
N ASN A 677 -18.13 1.31 27.31
CA ASN A 677 -17.45 0.23 26.57
C ASN A 677 -18.44 -0.66 25.80
N LYS A 678 -19.62 -0.88 26.39
CA LYS A 678 -20.69 -1.69 25.80
C LYS A 678 -21.12 -1.17 24.42
N TRP A 679 -21.22 0.14 24.22
CA TRP A 679 -21.60 0.71 22.93
C TRP A 679 -20.60 0.33 21.82
N PHE A 680 -19.30 0.44 22.08
CA PHE A 680 -18.26 0.05 21.13
C PHE A 680 -18.30 -1.46 20.82
N LEU A 681 -18.41 -2.28 21.86
CA LEU A 681 -18.43 -3.74 21.74
C LEU A 681 -19.69 -4.23 21.03
N ASP A 682 -20.84 -3.63 21.28
CA ASP A 682 -22.10 -4.00 20.63
C ASP A 682 -22.08 -3.61 19.13
N LEU A 683 -21.50 -2.46 18.77
CA LEU A 683 -21.26 -2.08 17.37
C LEU A 683 -20.36 -3.10 16.67
N GLN A 684 -19.24 -3.48 17.29
CA GLN A 684 -18.32 -4.45 16.72
C GLN A 684 -18.95 -5.85 16.62
N ARG A 685 -19.65 -6.31 17.66
CA ARG A 685 -20.35 -7.60 17.67
C ARG A 685 -21.38 -7.65 16.54
N THR A 686 -22.19 -6.61 16.40
CA THR A 686 -23.20 -6.50 15.33
C THR A 686 -22.54 -6.59 13.95
N GLU A 687 -21.39 -5.95 13.76
CA GLU A 687 -20.67 -5.99 12.50
C GLU A 687 -20.04 -7.37 12.24
N ILE A 688 -19.44 -8.00 13.24
CA ILE A 688 -18.92 -9.37 13.15
C ILE A 688 -20.04 -10.36 12.78
N GLU A 689 -21.20 -10.28 13.43
CA GLU A 689 -22.38 -11.08 13.11
C GLU A 689 -22.87 -10.85 11.68
N ARG A 690 -22.87 -9.59 11.21
CA ARG A 690 -23.19 -9.26 9.83
C ARG A 690 -22.19 -9.88 8.85
N LEU A 691 -20.89 -9.79 9.14
CA LEU A 691 -19.82 -10.42 8.35
C LEU A 691 -19.99 -11.94 8.28
N TYR A 692 -20.34 -12.59 9.40
CA TYR A 692 -20.64 -14.02 9.40
C TYR A 692 -21.87 -14.36 8.56
N SER A 693 -22.94 -13.58 8.69
CA SER A 693 -24.18 -13.83 7.94
C SER A 693 -23.98 -13.75 6.43
N THR A 694 -22.94 -13.04 5.98
CA THR A 694 -22.56 -12.88 4.57
C THR A 694 -22.25 -14.21 3.90
N THR A 695 -21.66 -15.17 4.62
CA THR A 695 -21.25 -16.46 4.04
C THR A 695 -22.37 -17.51 4.04
N LEU A 696 -23.52 -17.20 4.66
CA LEU A 696 -24.61 -18.15 4.86
C LEU A 696 -25.59 -18.20 3.68
N THR A 697 -25.85 -17.07 3.02
CA THR A 697 -26.84 -17.00 1.94
C THR A 697 -26.34 -16.15 0.77
N ALA A 698 -26.79 -16.48 -0.44
CA ALA A 698 -26.45 -15.73 -1.64
C ALA A 698 -26.93 -14.26 -1.58
N ASN A 699 -28.05 -13.99 -0.90
CA ASN A 699 -28.56 -12.63 -0.68
C ASN A 699 -27.61 -11.79 0.18
N ASN A 700 -27.11 -12.34 1.28
CA ASN A 700 -26.19 -11.62 2.15
C ASN A 700 -24.83 -11.42 1.47
N ALA A 701 -24.32 -12.45 0.79
CA ALA A 701 -23.11 -12.35 -0.03
C ALA A 701 -23.24 -11.25 -1.10
N SER A 702 -24.36 -11.24 -1.82
CA SER A 702 -24.69 -10.22 -2.83
C SER A 702 -24.65 -8.80 -2.26
N GLN A 703 -25.36 -8.56 -1.15
CA GLN A 703 -25.39 -7.25 -0.52
C GLN A 703 -24.00 -6.80 -0.03
N PHE A 704 -23.23 -7.72 0.56
CA PHE A 704 -21.89 -7.45 1.04
C PHE A 704 -20.92 -7.10 -0.08
N LEU A 705 -20.86 -7.91 -1.15
CA LEU A 705 -19.97 -7.65 -2.28
C LEU A 705 -20.33 -6.32 -2.97
N SER A 706 -21.62 -6.02 -3.11
CA SER A 706 -22.08 -4.72 -3.65
C SER A 706 -21.61 -3.55 -2.78
N SER A 707 -21.69 -3.67 -1.46
CA SER A 707 -21.27 -2.60 -0.52
C SER A 707 -19.75 -2.32 -0.54
N HIS A 708 -18.96 -3.27 -1.04
CA HIS A 708 -17.50 -3.14 -1.18
C HIS A 708 -17.06 -2.96 -2.64
N SER A 709 -18.01 -2.84 -3.57
CA SER A 709 -17.78 -2.81 -5.01
C SER A 709 -16.84 -3.92 -5.48
N ILE A 710 -17.22 -5.17 -5.20
CA ILE A 710 -16.49 -6.37 -5.65
C ILE A 710 -17.31 -7.01 -6.76
N GLY A 711 -16.79 -6.98 -7.98
CA GLY A 711 -17.44 -7.56 -9.16
C GLY A 711 -18.69 -6.80 -9.65
N ASP A 712 -18.88 -5.54 -9.25
CA ASP A 712 -20.05 -4.72 -9.65
C ASP A 712 -20.16 -4.58 -11.18
N LYS A 713 -19.03 -4.39 -11.87
CA LYS A 713 -18.97 -4.20 -13.33
C LYS A 713 -19.59 -5.37 -14.11
N ILE A 714 -19.33 -6.59 -13.65
CA ILE A 714 -19.87 -7.84 -14.22
C ILE A 714 -21.23 -8.23 -13.62
N GLY A 715 -21.70 -7.51 -12.61
CA GLY A 715 -22.95 -7.84 -11.91
C GLY A 715 -22.83 -9.09 -11.02
N LEU A 716 -21.63 -9.41 -10.52
CA LEU A 716 -21.39 -10.57 -9.66
C LEU A 716 -22.36 -10.66 -8.46
N PRO A 717 -22.68 -9.55 -7.75
CA PRO A 717 -23.69 -9.60 -6.71
C PRO A 717 -25.07 -10.09 -7.20
N ARG A 718 -25.53 -9.59 -8.35
CA ARG A 718 -26.82 -10.01 -8.92
C ARG A 718 -26.77 -11.46 -9.35
N PHE A 719 -25.67 -11.89 -9.96
CA PHE A 719 -25.43 -13.27 -10.35
C PHE A 719 -25.55 -14.24 -9.15
N LEU A 720 -24.88 -13.96 -8.03
CA LEU A 720 -25.02 -14.78 -6.81
C LEU A 720 -26.47 -14.89 -6.37
N LYS A 721 -27.19 -13.75 -6.33
CA LYS A 721 -28.61 -13.73 -5.97
C LYS A 721 -29.47 -14.56 -6.94
N SER A 722 -29.15 -14.55 -8.24
CA SER A 722 -29.85 -15.34 -9.25
C SER A 722 -29.69 -16.84 -9.04
N LEU A 723 -28.56 -17.33 -8.50
CA LEU A 723 -28.33 -18.77 -8.27
C LEU A 723 -29.42 -19.43 -7.40
N VAL A 724 -30.05 -18.66 -6.50
CA VAL A 724 -31.17 -19.13 -5.66
C VAL A 724 -32.34 -19.62 -6.51
N ASN A 725 -32.66 -18.93 -7.62
CA ASN A 725 -33.75 -19.31 -8.52
C ASN A 725 -33.48 -20.65 -9.22
N TYR A 726 -32.23 -21.06 -9.30
CA TYR A 726 -31.78 -22.30 -9.93
C TYR A 726 -31.51 -23.41 -8.92
N ARG A 727 -31.80 -23.17 -7.63
CA ARG A 727 -31.52 -24.08 -6.53
C ARG A 727 -30.04 -24.48 -6.44
N VAL A 728 -29.15 -23.56 -6.83
CA VAL A 728 -27.71 -23.75 -6.77
C VAL A 728 -27.11 -22.85 -5.71
N SER A 729 -26.21 -23.41 -4.91
CA SER A 729 -25.57 -22.74 -3.80
C SER A 729 -24.16 -22.29 -4.20
N PHE A 730 -23.80 -21.01 -3.97
CA PHE A 730 -22.43 -20.57 -4.25
C PHE A 730 -21.41 -21.25 -3.34
N GLN A 731 -21.85 -21.74 -2.18
CA GLN A 731 -21.03 -22.47 -1.20
C GLN A 731 -20.58 -23.86 -1.72
N GLU A 732 -21.22 -24.37 -2.76
CA GLU A 732 -20.80 -25.61 -3.44
C GLU A 732 -19.62 -25.36 -4.40
N ASP A 733 -19.32 -24.10 -4.70
CA ASP A 733 -18.25 -23.68 -5.60
C ASP A 733 -17.04 -23.13 -4.85
N ASP A 734 -15.84 -23.70 -5.10
CA ASP A 734 -14.62 -23.31 -4.39
C ASP A 734 -14.19 -21.86 -4.69
N PHE A 735 -14.33 -21.40 -5.93
CA PHE A 735 -13.87 -20.06 -6.30
C PHE A 735 -14.75 -18.97 -5.69
N LEU A 736 -16.07 -19.06 -5.87
CA LEU A 736 -17.02 -18.08 -5.32
C LEU A 736 -16.98 -18.06 -3.79
N THR A 737 -16.90 -19.23 -3.16
CA THR A 737 -16.76 -19.34 -1.71
C THR A 737 -15.51 -18.61 -1.23
N ARG A 738 -14.35 -18.84 -1.88
CA ARG A 738 -13.08 -18.20 -1.50
C ARG A 738 -13.11 -16.69 -1.74
N VAL A 739 -13.76 -16.20 -2.79
CA VAL A 739 -13.95 -14.76 -3.01
C VAL A 739 -14.68 -14.13 -1.83
N VAL A 740 -15.79 -14.74 -1.39
CA VAL A 740 -16.59 -14.23 -0.26
C VAL A 740 -15.82 -14.36 1.06
N GLU A 741 -15.23 -15.52 1.37
CA GLU A 741 -14.46 -15.75 2.60
C GLU A 741 -13.26 -14.79 2.72
N THR A 742 -12.52 -14.59 1.63
CA THR A 742 -11.36 -13.69 1.61
C THR A 742 -11.80 -12.24 1.80
N ALA A 743 -12.89 -11.81 1.14
CA ALA A 743 -13.44 -10.47 1.32
C ALA A 743 -13.93 -10.22 2.76
N VAL A 744 -14.52 -11.23 3.42
CA VAL A 744 -14.88 -11.20 4.84
C VAL A 744 -13.65 -11.10 5.73
N LEU A 745 -12.61 -11.92 5.49
CA LEU A 745 -11.36 -11.87 6.25
C LEU A 745 -10.68 -10.50 6.17
N ILE A 746 -10.68 -9.87 4.99
CA ILE A 746 -10.16 -8.52 4.81
C ILE A 746 -10.89 -7.53 5.74
N GLN A 747 -12.23 -7.54 5.74
CA GLN A 747 -13.00 -6.63 6.59
C GLN A 747 -12.78 -6.94 8.08
N LEU A 748 -12.75 -8.22 8.47
CA LEU A 748 -12.45 -8.64 9.83
C LEU A 748 -11.10 -8.10 10.31
N ARG A 749 -10.06 -8.17 9.47
CA ARG A 749 -8.74 -7.61 9.77
C ARG A 749 -8.75 -6.10 9.93
N THR A 750 -9.58 -5.38 9.17
CA THR A 750 -9.76 -3.94 9.40
C THR A 750 -10.45 -3.64 10.74
N LEU A 751 -11.38 -4.48 11.19
CA LEU A 751 -11.97 -4.36 12.52
C LEU A 751 -10.92 -4.60 13.61
N LYS A 752 -10.15 -5.69 13.50
CA LYS A 752 -9.16 -6.08 14.51
C LYS A 752 -7.99 -5.10 14.61
N TYR A 753 -7.31 -4.81 13.49
CA TYR A 753 -6.04 -4.07 13.50
C TYR A 753 -6.18 -2.56 13.31
N LYS A 754 -7.38 -2.06 12.96
CA LYS A 754 -7.63 -0.62 12.76
C LYS A 754 -8.83 -0.09 13.55
N ALA A 755 -9.55 -0.96 14.26
CA ALA A 755 -10.79 -0.62 14.94
C ALA A 755 -11.79 0.10 13.99
N ARG A 756 -11.80 -0.27 12.70
CA ARG A 756 -12.62 0.36 11.66
C ARG A 756 -14.07 -0.12 11.74
N ILE A 757 -14.78 0.30 12.78
CA ILE A 757 -16.12 -0.21 13.13
C ILE A 757 -17.20 0.74 12.58
N PRO A 758 -18.13 0.27 11.71
CA PRO A 758 -19.19 1.12 11.19
C PRO A 758 -20.20 1.54 12.27
N VAL A 759 -20.64 2.80 12.24
CA VAL A 759 -21.66 3.34 13.14
C VAL A 759 -22.96 3.55 12.35
N ARG A 760 -23.99 2.74 12.61
CA ARG A 760 -25.26 2.78 11.85
C ARG A 760 -26.00 4.11 11.99
N LYS A 761 -26.02 4.68 13.20
CA LYS A 761 -26.59 6.00 13.49
C LYS A 761 -25.49 7.08 13.44
N GLY A 762 -24.72 7.08 12.36
CA GLY A 762 -23.67 8.06 12.14
C GLY A 762 -23.25 8.18 10.67
N PHE A 763 -22.98 9.41 10.25
CA PHE A 763 -22.53 9.74 8.89
C PHE A 763 -21.25 10.55 8.91
N THR A 764 -20.55 10.52 7.78
CA THR A 764 -19.47 11.43 7.45
C THR A 764 -19.95 12.29 6.28
N LEU A 765 -20.03 13.61 6.46
CA LEU A 765 -20.67 14.54 5.52
C LEU A 765 -19.72 15.68 5.14
N LEU A 766 -19.87 16.20 3.92
CA LEU A 766 -19.15 17.42 3.49
C LEU A 766 -19.67 18.62 4.28
N GLY A 767 -18.74 19.42 4.81
CA GLY A 767 -19.06 20.65 5.52
C GLY A 767 -19.28 21.84 4.59
N ILE A 768 -20.30 22.64 4.89
CA ILE A 768 -20.53 23.96 4.29
C ILE A 768 -20.99 24.96 5.35
N MET A 769 -21.02 26.25 5.00
CA MET A 769 -21.56 27.30 5.85
C MET A 769 -23.06 27.54 5.55
N ASP A 770 -23.83 27.92 6.56
CA ASP A 770 -25.19 28.43 6.40
C ASP A 770 -25.19 29.86 5.82
N GLU A 771 -25.40 29.94 4.51
CA GLU A 771 -25.54 31.19 3.75
C GLU A 771 -26.85 31.95 4.03
N THR A 772 -27.80 31.35 4.76
CA THR A 772 -29.10 31.95 5.08
C THR A 772 -29.09 32.69 6.41
N GLY A 773 -28.19 32.32 7.33
CA GLY A 773 -28.11 32.90 8.67
C GLY A 773 -29.22 32.47 9.62
N ILE A 774 -29.91 31.37 9.30
CA ILE A 774 -30.98 30.78 10.12
C ILE A 774 -30.39 30.12 11.36
N LEU A 775 -29.25 29.44 11.24
CA LEU A 775 -28.68 28.67 12.34
C LEU A 775 -28.07 29.59 13.41
N GLU A 776 -28.38 29.33 14.68
CA GLU A 776 -27.74 30.00 15.83
C GLU A 776 -26.38 29.38 16.19
N GLU A 777 -25.62 30.05 17.05
CA GLU A 777 -24.37 29.48 17.59
C GLU A 777 -24.64 28.12 18.26
N GLY A 778 -23.79 27.13 17.97
CA GLY A 778 -23.94 25.77 18.46
C GLY A 778 -25.02 24.93 17.75
N GLN A 779 -25.70 25.47 16.74
CA GLN A 779 -26.63 24.74 15.89
C GLN A 779 -26.00 24.31 14.56
N VAL A 780 -26.44 23.15 14.06
CA VAL A 780 -26.09 22.64 12.73
C VAL A 780 -27.34 22.15 12.01
N PHE A 781 -27.33 22.20 10.68
CA PHE A 781 -28.33 21.54 9.84
C PHE A 781 -27.69 20.39 9.08
N CYS A 782 -28.19 19.18 9.28
CA CYS A 782 -27.64 17.96 8.69
C CYS A 782 -28.72 17.31 7.82
N ILE A 783 -28.40 17.01 6.56
CA ILE A 783 -29.30 16.32 5.64
C ILE A 783 -28.57 15.16 4.96
N ALA A 784 -29.19 13.98 4.96
CA ALA A 784 -28.62 12.77 4.38
C ALA A 784 -29.70 11.94 3.66
N ASP A 785 -29.35 11.36 2.53
CA ASP A 785 -30.20 10.44 1.79
C ASP A 785 -30.17 9.06 2.46
N ILE A 786 -31.28 8.69 3.12
CA ILE A 786 -31.46 7.42 3.82
C ILE A 786 -32.57 6.66 3.11
N ASP A 787 -32.23 5.47 2.60
CA ASP A 787 -33.15 4.61 1.83
C ASP A 787 -33.79 5.33 0.63
N GLY A 788 -33.00 6.17 -0.06
CA GLY A 788 -33.44 6.93 -1.23
C GLY A 788 -34.20 8.22 -0.91
N VAL A 789 -34.42 8.55 0.37
CA VAL A 789 -35.14 9.75 0.80
C VAL A 789 -34.22 10.68 1.57
N SER A 790 -34.19 11.96 1.22
CA SER A 790 -33.46 12.98 1.97
C SER A 790 -34.13 13.21 3.33
N LYS A 791 -33.42 12.91 4.41
CA LYS A 791 -33.90 13.09 5.79
C LYS A 791 -33.02 14.09 6.52
N VAL A 792 -33.67 15.01 7.23
CA VAL A 792 -32.99 15.89 8.19
C VAL A 792 -32.60 15.05 9.40
N ILE A 793 -31.34 15.13 9.79
CA ILE A 793 -30.83 14.45 10.97
C ILE A 793 -31.04 15.36 12.18
N ILE A 794 -31.73 14.84 13.19
CA ILE A 794 -31.95 15.51 14.48
C ILE A 794 -31.48 14.61 15.61
N GLY A 795 -31.12 15.22 16.73
CA GLY A 795 -30.85 14.47 17.96
C GLY A 795 -32.14 13.98 18.60
N GLU A 796 -32.14 12.73 19.07
CA GLU A 796 -33.30 12.13 19.74
C GLU A 796 -33.64 12.88 21.03
N ALA A 797 -34.92 13.18 21.23
CA ALA A 797 -35.43 13.96 22.36
C ALA A 797 -34.71 15.32 22.57
N GLY A 798 -34.27 15.98 21.49
CA GLY A 798 -33.61 17.29 21.55
C GLY A 798 -32.20 17.26 22.13
N ARG A 799 -31.60 16.06 22.30
CA ARG A 799 -30.21 15.93 22.75
C ARG A 799 -29.24 16.41 21.67
N PRO A 800 -28.08 16.98 22.05
CA PRO A 800 -27.07 17.35 21.08
C PRO A 800 -26.44 16.09 20.45
N ILE A 801 -26.01 16.22 19.20
CA ILE A 801 -25.27 15.20 18.46
C ILE A 801 -23.77 15.38 18.68
N ILE A 802 -22.99 14.31 18.49
CA ILE A 802 -21.53 14.35 18.57
C ILE A 802 -20.97 14.67 17.18
N ILE A 803 -20.05 15.62 17.10
CA ILE A 803 -19.38 16.04 15.88
C ILE A 803 -17.87 15.99 16.04
N SER A 804 -17.17 15.48 15.02
CA SER A 804 -15.71 15.45 14.97
C SER A 804 -15.19 15.44 13.53
N ARG A 805 -13.87 15.42 13.36
CA ARG A 805 -13.18 15.32 12.07
C ARG A 805 -11.95 14.43 12.23
N SER A 806 -11.69 13.57 11.25
CA SER A 806 -10.47 12.76 11.25
C SER A 806 -9.30 13.50 10.60
N PRO A 807 -8.06 13.38 11.13
CA PRO A 807 -7.69 12.68 12.37
C PRO A 807 -8.03 13.51 13.62
N ALA A 808 -8.55 12.86 14.67
CA ALA A 808 -8.81 13.47 15.97
C ALA A 808 -7.81 12.92 16.99
N LEU A 809 -7.01 13.78 17.62
CA LEU A 809 -5.99 13.39 18.60
C LEU A 809 -6.12 14.15 19.91
N HIS A 810 -6.48 15.43 19.85
CA HIS A 810 -6.70 16.21 21.05
C HIS A 810 -8.08 15.85 21.65
N PRO A 811 -8.24 15.76 22.99
CA PRO A 811 -9.52 15.47 23.61
C PRO A 811 -10.66 16.44 23.22
N GLY A 812 -10.30 17.68 22.87
CA GLY A 812 -11.20 18.73 22.38
C GLY A 812 -11.55 18.66 20.89
N ASP A 813 -11.03 17.69 20.12
CA ASP A 813 -11.38 17.52 18.69
C ASP A 813 -12.77 16.89 18.47
N VAL A 814 -13.42 16.49 19.56
CA VAL A 814 -14.81 16.02 19.58
C VAL A 814 -15.65 17.05 20.33
N GLN A 815 -16.65 17.60 19.65
CA GLN A 815 -17.58 18.58 20.21
C GLN A 815 -19.02 18.08 20.06
N THR A 816 -19.95 18.80 20.67
CA THR A 816 -21.38 18.57 20.51
C THR A 816 -22.06 19.77 19.84
N ALA A 817 -23.13 19.51 19.11
CA ALA A 817 -23.98 20.57 18.53
C ALA A 817 -25.44 20.14 18.51
N TYR A 818 -26.34 21.11 18.47
CA TYR A 818 -27.77 20.86 18.29
C TYR A 818 -28.07 20.75 16.80
N ALA A 819 -28.39 19.54 16.34
CA ALA A 819 -28.90 19.33 15.00
C ALA A 819 -30.38 19.75 14.94
N VAL A 820 -30.67 20.80 14.18
CA VAL A 820 -31.99 21.45 14.14
C VAL A 820 -32.65 21.31 12.77
N THR A 821 -33.97 21.40 12.76
CA THR A 821 -34.74 21.59 11.53
C THR A 821 -34.78 23.08 11.16
N VAL A 822 -35.06 23.36 9.89
CA VAL A 822 -35.18 24.71 9.34
C VAL A 822 -36.61 24.93 8.81
N PRO A 823 -37.06 26.19 8.63
CA PRO A 823 -38.36 26.48 8.05
C PRO A 823 -38.55 25.80 6.68
N LEU A 824 -39.80 25.43 6.34
CA LEU A 824 -40.13 24.72 5.10
C LEU A 824 -39.72 25.46 3.81
N TRP A 825 -39.63 26.79 3.86
CA TRP A 825 -39.20 27.64 2.75
C TRP A 825 -37.67 27.81 2.66
N SER A 826 -36.91 27.23 3.60
CA SER A 826 -35.46 27.42 3.65
C SER A 826 -34.77 26.80 2.44
N PRO A 827 -33.86 27.55 1.76
CA PRO A 827 -32.99 27.01 0.71
C PRO A 827 -32.17 25.78 1.16
N LEU A 828 -31.88 25.64 2.46
CA LEU A 828 -31.08 24.54 2.98
C LEU A 828 -31.74 23.16 2.76
N LEU A 829 -33.08 23.09 2.66
CA LEU A 829 -33.81 21.85 2.37
C LEU A 829 -33.59 21.32 0.94
N GLN A 830 -33.01 22.14 0.05
CA GLN A 830 -32.66 21.74 -1.32
C GLN A 830 -31.26 21.11 -1.41
N LEU A 831 -30.48 21.16 -0.32
CA LEU A 831 -29.18 20.53 -0.24
C LEU A 831 -29.30 19.03 0.03
N ARG A 832 -28.24 18.28 -0.24
CA ARG A 832 -28.19 16.83 -0.01
C ARG A 832 -26.83 16.41 0.52
N ASN A 833 -26.84 15.45 1.44
CA ASN A 833 -25.66 14.73 1.93
C ASN A 833 -24.55 15.65 2.48
N CYS A 834 -24.93 16.68 3.24
CA CYS A 834 -24.01 17.67 3.80
C CYS A 834 -24.40 18.06 5.24
N ILE A 835 -23.44 18.69 5.92
CA ILE A 835 -23.63 19.38 7.19
C ILE A 835 -23.40 20.88 6.98
N CYS A 836 -24.34 21.69 7.43
CA CYS A 836 -24.27 23.15 7.37
C CYS A 836 -23.95 23.68 8.77
N PHE A 837 -22.89 24.46 8.87
CA PHE A 837 -22.46 25.12 10.10
C PHE A 837 -22.98 26.55 10.17
N SER A 838 -23.34 26.99 11.39
CA SER A 838 -23.73 28.38 11.60
C SER A 838 -22.60 29.35 11.25
N GLN A 839 -22.97 30.48 10.67
CA GLN A 839 -22.09 31.65 10.48
C GLN A 839 -22.08 32.62 11.68
N LYS A 840 -22.66 32.19 12.82
CA LYS A 840 -22.74 32.94 14.07
C LYS A 840 -21.90 32.29 15.16
N GLY A 841 -21.53 33.09 16.15
CA GLY A 841 -20.85 32.65 17.36
C GLY A 841 -19.46 33.25 17.56
N ALA A 842 -18.81 32.85 18.64
CA ALA A 842 -17.49 33.36 19.01
C ALA A 842 -16.36 32.80 18.12
N ARG A 843 -16.46 31.52 17.75
CA ARG A 843 -15.51 30.77 16.92
C ARG A 843 -16.30 29.81 16.02
N ASP A 844 -15.83 29.62 14.79
CA ASP A 844 -16.45 28.70 13.85
C ASP A 844 -16.30 27.25 14.34
N LEU A 845 -17.39 26.48 14.33
CA LEU A 845 -17.39 25.09 14.78
C LEU A 845 -16.42 24.20 13.98
N PRO A 846 -16.27 24.33 12.65
CA PRO A 846 -15.23 23.65 11.86
C PRO A 846 -13.81 23.70 12.48
N SER A 847 -13.32 24.89 12.85
CA SER A 847 -11.98 25.06 13.40
C SER A 847 -11.82 24.46 14.79
N MET A 848 -12.91 24.16 15.51
CA MET A 848 -12.87 23.43 16.77
C MET A 848 -12.60 21.93 16.59
N LEU A 849 -12.81 21.40 15.37
CA LEU A 849 -12.76 19.97 15.07
C LEU A 849 -11.42 19.64 14.39
N SER A 850 -10.37 19.49 15.19
CA SER A 850 -9.00 19.23 14.69
C SER A 850 -8.49 20.36 13.77
N GLY A 851 -8.95 21.61 13.93
CA GLY A 851 -8.56 22.73 13.08
C GLY A 851 -9.10 22.66 11.66
N GLY A 852 -10.30 22.12 11.47
CA GLY A 852 -10.92 21.96 10.14
C GLY A 852 -11.35 23.27 9.48
N ASP A 853 -11.60 23.19 8.17
CA ASP A 853 -12.09 24.26 7.31
C ASP A 853 -13.19 23.75 6.35
N LEU A 854 -13.73 24.60 5.49
CA LEU A 854 -14.81 24.23 4.56
C LEU A 854 -14.27 24.07 3.12
N ASP A 855 -12.98 23.74 2.94
CA ASP A 855 -12.35 23.56 1.63
C ASP A 855 -12.49 22.13 1.03
N GLY A 856 -13.17 21.27 1.78
CA GLY A 856 -13.50 19.89 1.43
C GLY A 856 -13.42 18.91 2.60
N ASP A 857 -13.32 19.41 3.83
CA ASP A 857 -13.32 18.56 5.02
C ASP A 857 -14.61 17.76 5.17
N LEU A 858 -14.44 16.57 5.71
CA LEU A 858 -15.50 15.62 6.00
C LEU A 858 -15.69 15.51 7.51
N TYR A 859 -16.92 15.75 7.96
CA TYR A 859 -17.27 15.80 9.38
C TYR A 859 -18.06 14.57 9.80
N HIS A 860 -17.63 13.98 10.91
CA HIS A 860 -18.31 12.89 11.58
C HIS A 860 -19.50 13.44 12.35
N VAL A 861 -20.67 12.83 12.13
CA VAL A 861 -21.94 13.17 12.77
C VAL A 861 -22.48 11.89 13.40
N ILE A 862 -22.48 11.79 14.74
CA ILE A 862 -23.04 10.65 15.47
C ILE A 862 -24.30 11.12 16.20
N PHE A 863 -25.43 10.53 15.84
CA PHE A 863 -26.76 10.82 16.40
C PHE A 863 -27.36 9.58 17.09
N ASP A 864 -26.52 8.62 17.47
CA ASP A 864 -26.92 7.44 18.22
C ASP A 864 -27.27 7.82 19.67
N PRO A 865 -28.51 7.60 20.15
CA PRO A 865 -28.88 7.88 21.54
C PRO A 865 -28.09 7.06 22.56
N ASN A 866 -27.52 5.92 22.15
CA ASN A 866 -26.69 5.06 23.00
C ASN A 866 -25.23 5.54 23.10
N ALA A 867 -24.80 6.45 22.21
CA ALA A 867 -23.50 7.11 22.29
C ALA A 867 -23.53 8.26 23.31
N ARG A 868 -23.92 7.95 24.55
CA ARG A 868 -24.14 8.96 25.59
C ARG A 868 -22.82 9.42 26.20
N LEU A 869 -22.53 10.71 26.07
CA LEU A 869 -21.45 11.35 26.81
C LEU A 869 -21.82 11.42 28.30
N MET A 870 -20.97 10.86 29.16
CA MET A 870 -21.14 10.94 30.62
C MET A 870 -20.30 12.06 31.24
N ARG A 871 -19.45 12.70 30.43
CA ARG A 871 -18.64 13.86 30.80
C ARG A 871 -18.81 14.98 29.76
N PRO A 872 -18.66 16.25 30.14
CA PRO A 872 -18.64 17.36 29.19
C PRO A 872 -17.50 17.22 28.17
N THR A 873 -17.66 17.86 27.01
CA THR A 873 -16.57 17.96 26.03
C THR A 873 -15.43 18.81 26.58
N TYR A 874 -14.22 18.53 26.11
CA TYR A 874 -13.05 19.33 26.44
C TYR A 874 -13.01 20.60 25.59
N ARG A 875 -12.29 21.62 26.07
CA ARG A 875 -12.06 22.83 25.28
C ARG A 875 -11.38 22.47 23.95
N PRO A 876 -11.87 22.98 22.81
CA PRO A 876 -11.21 22.81 21.53
C PRO A 876 -9.76 23.27 21.58
N ALA A 877 -8.87 22.55 20.90
CA ALA A 877 -7.49 23.01 20.75
C ALA A 877 -7.44 24.27 19.88
N GLU A 878 -6.48 25.16 20.14
CA GLU A 878 -6.33 26.40 19.39
C GLU A 878 -5.72 26.21 17.99
N TYR A 879 -4.85 25.21 17.82
CA TYR A 879 -4.11 24.93 16.58
C TYR A 879 -3.60 26.20 15.88
N PRO A 880 -2.70 26.97 16.53
CA PRO A 880 -2.26 28.25 16.01
C PRO A 880 -1.59 28.08 14.65
N ARG A 881 -1.96 28.94 13.69
CA ARG A 881 -1.33 28.99 12.36
C ARG A 881 0.15 29.34 12.55
N GLN A 882 1.03 28.45 12.09
CA GLN A 882 2.46 28.71 12.12
C GLN A 882 2.84 29.76 11.08
N VAL A 883 3.74 30.67 11.44
CA VAL A 883 4.29 31.70 10.55
C VAL A 883 5.50 31.12 9.82
N PRO A 884 5.41 30.80 8.51
CA PRO A 884 6.53 30.27 7.75
C PRO A 884 7.61 31.33 7.54
N ARG A 885 8.85 30.88 7.37
CA ARG A 885 9.94 31.76 6.94
C ARG A 885 9.80 32.05 5.44
N GLU A 886 9.73 33.32 5.10
CA GLU A 886 9.74 33.78 3.71
C GLU A 886 11.17 33.94 3.17
N LEU A 887 11.35 33.71 1.87
CA LEU A 887 12.58 34.05 1.17
C LEU A 887 12.57 35.54 0.77
N ASN A 888 13.76 36.16 0.76
CA ASN A 888 13.94 37.53 0.28
C ASN A 888 13.89 37.64 -1.27
N ARG A 889 13.65 36.53 -1.97
CA ARG A 889 13.57 36.43 -3.44
C ARG A 889 12.42 35.51 -3.87
N ALA A 890 12.17 35.40 -5.17
CA ALA A 890 11.14 34.50 -5.68
C ALA A 890 11.57 33.04 -5.45
N VAL A 891 10.59 32.17 -5.22
CA VAL A 891 10.84 30.73 -5.12
C VAL A 891 11.27 30.20 -6.49
N GLU A 892 12.38 29.47 -6.51
CA GLU A 892 12.91 28.80 -7.68
C GLU A 892 12.71 27.29 -7.58
N ARG A 893 13.04 26.57 -8.65
CA ARG A 893 12.85 25.12 -8.74
C ARG A 893 13.63 24.38 -7.64
N GLU A 894 14.86 24.81 -7.42
CA GLU A 894 15.82 24.22 -6.47
C GLU A 894 15.35 24.37 -5.01
N ASP A 895 14.57 25.42 -4.69
CA ASP A 895 13.97 25.54 -3.36
C ASP A 895 12.86 24.51 -3.16
N MET A 896 12.09 24.21 -4.20
CA MET A 896 11.01 23.22 -4.15
C MET A 896 11.53 21.79 -4.10
N THR A 897 12.60 21.47 -4.84
CA THR A 897 13.25 20.15 -4.77
C THR A 897 13.90 19.94 -3.41
N LYS A 898 14.57 20.97 -2.86
CA LYS A 898 15.10 20.94 -1.50
C LYS A 898 14.02 20.71 -0.44
N PHE A 899 12.90 21.42 -0.56
CA PHE A 899 11.76 21.19 0.34
C PHE A 899 11.20 19.77 0.22
N PHE A 900 11.15 19.18 -0.98
CA PHE A 900 10.71 17.79 -1.17
C PHE A 900 11.60 16.78 -0.41
N ILE A 901 12.92 16.97 -0.43
CA ILE A 901 13.87 16.13 0.32
C ILE A 901 13.77 16.38 1.83
N GLU A 902 13.71 17.64 2.26
CA GLU A 902 13.52 18.00 3.67
C GLU A 902 12.23 17.38 4.24
N PHE A 903 11.16 17.38 3.45
CA PHE A 903 9.91 16.73 3.80
C PHE A 903 10.08 15.21 3.94
N MET A 904 10.81 14.59 3.02
CA MET A 904 11.10 13.16 3.05
C MET A 904 11.89 12.75 4.31
N GLU A 905 12.84 13.58 4.72
CA GLU A 905 13.69 13.34 5.89
C GLU A 905 12.92 13.52 7.22
N THR A 906 12.03 14.50 7.28
CA THR A 906 11.40 14.94 8.53
C THR A 906 9.92 14.59 8.68
N ASP A 907 9.28 13.88 7.73
CA ASP A 907 7.89 13.37 7.86
C ASP A 907 7.78 12.28 8.94
N GLN A 908 7.57 12.71 10.18
CA GLN A 908 7.50 11.86 11.38
C GLN A 908 6.08 11.67 11.92
N LEU A 909 5.04 12.04 11.15
CA LEU A 909 3.64 11.99 11.59
C LEU A 909 3.24 10.60 12.11
N GLY A 910 3.63 9.53 11.39
CA GLY A 910 3.34 8.15 11.81
C GLY A 910 3.97 7.77 13.15
N ARG A 911 5.18 8.25 13.44
CA ARG A 911 5.87 8.02 14.71
C ARG A 911 5.21 8.78 15.86
N ILE A 912 4.80 10.02 15.63
CA ILE A 912 4.05 10.85 16.58
C ILE A 912 2.72 10.17 16.93
N CYS A 913 1.93 9.74 15.93
CA CYS A 913 0.66 9.07 16.17
C CYS A 913 0.84 7.72 16.90
N ASN A 914 1.89 6.96 16.61
CA ASN A 914 2.16 5.71 17.33
C ASN A 914 2.54 5.96 18.80
N ALA A 915 3.39 6.94 19.07
CA ALA A 915 3.71 7.30 20.46
C ALA A 915 2.49 7.83 21.22
N HIS A 916 1.64 8.61 20.54
CA HIS A 916 0.38 9.09 21.11
C HIS A 916 -0.51 7.91 21.52
N LYS A 917 -0.71 6.93 20.63
CA LYS A 917 -1.48 5.71 20.93
C LYS A 917 -0.88 4.93 22.11
N MET A 918 0.44 4.77 22.15
CA MET A 918 1.12 4.04 23.23
C MET A 918 0.98 4.74 24.59
N ILE A 919 1.15 6.07 24.64
CA ILE A 919 0.98 6.83 25.87
C ILE A 919 -0.49 6.85 26.29
N ALA A 920 -1.42 7.09 25.36
CA ALA A 920 -2.85 7.12 25.65
C ALA A 920 -3.36 5.79 26.21
N ASP A 921 -2.83 4.65 25.74
CA ASP A 921 -3.22 3.36 26.29
C ASP A 921 -2.55 3.05 27.64
N GLY A 922 -1.25 3.36 27.76
CA GLY A 922 -0.44 3.03 28.92
C GLY A 922 -0.65 3.95 30.13
N SER A 923 -1.11 5.18 29.93
CA SER A 923 -1.37 6.15 31.00
C SER A 923 -2.69 5.88 31.72
N LEU A 924 -2.75 6.14 33.03
CA LEU A 924 -4.00 6.10 33.80
C LEU A 924 -4.96 7.21 33.37
N GLU A 925 -4.41 8.37 33.02
CA GLU A 925 -5.17 9.53 32.51
C GLU A 925 -5.69 9.27 31.09
N GLY A 926 -5.07 8.36 30.33
CA GLY A 926 -5.48 8.07 28.98
C GLY A 926 -5.04 9.17 28.00
N ILE A 927 -5.94 9.59 27.10
CA ILE A 927 -5.64 10.61 26.08
C ILE A 927 -5.54 12.04 26.62
N ILE A 928 -6.02 12.31 27.84
CA ILE A 928 -5.90 13.62 28.50
C ILE A 928 -4.52 13.84 29.13
N ASP A 929 -3.65 12.83 29.12
CA ASP A 929 -2.26 12.96 29.57
C ASP A 929 -1.58 14.13 28.83
N SER A 930 -0.92 15.01 29.57
CA SER A 930 -0.23 16.18 29.00
C SER A 930 0.73 15.84 27.85
N ARG A 931 1.31 14.63 27.86
CA ARG A 931 2.18 14.14 26.79
C ARG A 931 1.39 13.82 25.52
N CYS A 932 0.15 13.33 25.64
CA CYS A 932 -0.74 13.13 24.51
C CYS A 932 -1.17 14.48 23.90
N ILE A 933 -1.49 15.47 24.73
CA ILE A 933 -1.81 16.84 24.26
C ILE A 933 -0.64 17.42 23.45
N LYS A 934 0.59 17.35 23.98
CA LYS A 934 1.78 17.81 23.25
C LYS A 934 1.98 17.05 21.93
N LEU A 935 1.73 15.74 21.91
CA LEU A 935 1.82 14.94 20.68
C LEU A 935 0.72 15.29 19.67
N ALA A 936 -0.47 15.70 20.11
CA ALA A 936 -1.53 16.20 19.24
C ALA A 936 -1.14 17.54 18.58
N GLU A 937 -0.52 18.48 19.33
CA GLU A 937 0.04 19.72 18.78
C GLU A 937 1.15 19.45 17.73
N MET A 938 2.05 18.51 18.05
CA MET A 938 3.10 18.09 17.13
C MET A 938 2.52 17.43 15.88
N ALA A 939 1.46 16.62 16.01
CA ALA A 939 0.79 15.99 14.88
C ALA A 939 0.13 17.04 13.97
N SER A 940 -0.54 18.05 14.54
CA SER A 940 -1.10 19.18 13.79
C SER A 940 0.00 19.91 12.99
N THR A 941 1.14 20.20 13.62
CA THR A 941 2.31 20.77 12.94
C THR A 941 2.79 19.90 11.78
N ALA A 942 2.89 18.57 11.98
CA ALA A 942 3.30 17.63 10.93
C ALA A 942 2.30 17.52 9.76
N VAL A 943 1.01 17.77 10.01
CA VAL A 943 -0.01 17.79 8.95
C VAL A 943 0.19 19.03 8.06
N ASP A 944 0.40 20.19 8.67
CA ASP A 944 0.57 21.47 7.96
C ASP A 944 1.97 21.70 7.37
N PHE A 945 2.95 20.87 7.75
CA PHE A 945 4.32 20.93 7.23
C PHE A 945 4.38 20.99 5.69
N SER A 946 3.48 20.29 4.99
CA SER A 946 3.41 20.30 3.53
C SER A 946 3.09 21.68 2.91
N LYS A 947 2.53 22.61 3.70
CA LYS A 947 2.15 23.97 3.29
C LYS A 947 3.03 25.04 3.94
N THR A 948 3.50 24.79 5.16
CA THR A 948 4.29 25.75 5.96
C THR A 948 5.79 25.58 5.76
N GLY A 949 6.26 24.38 5.40
CA GLY A 949 7.70 24.10 5.35
C GLY A 949 8.37 24.04 6.72
N ILE A 950 7.59 23.97 7.81
CA ILE A 950 8.13 23.85 9.18
C ILE A 950 8.06 22.40 9.65
N PRO A 951 9.21 21.71 9.82
CA PRO A 951 9.24 20.34 10.32
C PRO A 951 8.98 20.29 11.84
N VAL A 952 8.50 19.14 12.32
CA VAL A 952 8.33 18.91 13.75
C VAL A 952 9.68 18.72 14.43
N ARG A 953 9.86 19.40 15.57
CA ARG A 953 11.03 19.26 16.44
C ARG A 953 10.96 17.97 17.25
N MET A 954 11.61 16.92 16.74
CA MET A 954 11.57 15.58 17.37
C MET A 954 12.26 15.50 18.74
N ASN A 955 13.10 16.47 19.10
CA ASN A 955 13.68 16.60 20.44
C ASN A 955 12.65 17.01 21.51
N GLU A 956 11.55 17.66 21.12
CA GLU A 956 10.44 18.00 22.02
C GLU A 956 9.47 16.82 22.24
N MET A 957 9.66 15.71 21.52
CA MET A 957 8.79 14.54 21.61
C MET A 957 8.85 13.95 23.03
N PRO A 958 7.71 13.77 23.71
CA PRO A 958 7.67 13.14 25.03
C PRO A 958 8.30 11.74 25.01
N LYS A 959 8.98 11.37 26.10
CA LYS A 959 9.51 10.02 26.28
C LYS A 959 8.37 9.02 26.51
N TYR A 960 8.48 7.85 25.89
CA TYR A 960 7.50 6.76 26.01
C TYR A 960 8.21 5.40 26.10
N SER A 961 7.52 4.41 26.68
CA SER A 961 8.04 3.04 26.83
C SER A 961 8.21 2.37 25.46
N ARG A 962 9.14 1.41 25.37
CA ARG A 962 9.28 0.55 24.17
C ARG A 962 8.31 -0.63 24.18
N ILE A 963 7.68 -0.91 25.32
CA ILE A 963 6.67 -1.96 25.47
C ILE A 963 5.36 -1.43 24.87
N ARG A 964 4.78 -2.19 23.96
CA ARG A 964 3.60 -1.80 23.18
C ARG A 964 2.34 -2.51 23.69
N PRO A 965 1.14 -1.94 23.54
CA PRO A 965 -0.07 -2.72 23.77
C PRO A 965 -0.20 -3.84 22.74
N HIS A 966 -0.73 -4.99 23.15
CA HIS A 966 -0.88 -6.19 22.32
C HIS A 966 -1.66 -5.98 21.02
N PHE A 967 -2.62 -5.05 20.98
CA PHE A 967 -3.35 -4.73 19.74
C PHE A 967 -2.48 -4.07 18.66
N MET A 968 -1.26 -3.64 19.00
CA MET A 968 -0.24 -3.16 18.05
C MET A 968 0.73 -4.25 17.60
N ALA A 969 0.57 -5.50 18.04
CA ALA A 969 1.37 -6.63 17.59
C ALA A 969 1.09 -6.97 16.12
N PRO A 970 2.11 -7.46 15.37
CA PRO A 970 1.89 -7.95 14.01
C PRO A 970 0.90 -9.11 14.01
N GLY A 971 0.10 -9.21 12.94
CA GLY A 971 -0.83 -10.32 12.74
C GLY A 971 -0.21 -11.49 12.00
N PRO A 972 -0.81 -12.69 12.10
CA PRO A 972 -0.31 -13.88 11.43
C PRO A 972 -0.30 -13.72 9.90
N HIS A 973 0.67 -14.37 9.24
CA HIS A 973 0.72 -14.41 7.78
C HIS A 973 -0.44 -15.26 7.25
N VAL A 974 -1.17 -14.73 6.26
CA VAL A 974 -2.19 -15.49 5.53
C VAL A 974 -1.57 -16.02 4.26
N GLU A 975 -1.61 -17.33 4.09
CA GLU A 975 -1.27 -17.97 2.83
C GLU A 975 -2.55 -18.32 2.06
N ILE A 976 -2.66 -17.78 0.83
CA ILE A 976 -3.68 -18.19 -0.14
C ILE A 976 -3.02 -19.15 -1.11
N LEU A 977 -3.03 -20.44 -0.75
CA LEU A 977 -2.56 -21.50 -1.64
C LEU A 977 -3.68 -21.98 -2.56
N LYS A 978 -3.32 -22.41 -3.78
CA LYS A 978 -4.29 -23.00 -4.71
C LYS A 978 -4.80 -24.34 -4.15
N ASN A 979 -6.12 -24.55 -4.18
CA ASN A 979 -6.82 -25.74 -3.68
C ASN A 979 -6.61 -26.10 -2.19
N LYS A 980 -6.24 -25.12 -1.35
CA LYS A 980 -6.18 -25.28 0.12
C LYS A 980 -7.05 -24.20 0.80
N PRO A 981 -7.66 -24.51 1.97
CA PRO A 981 -8.37 -23.51 2.75
C PRO A 981 -7.42 -22.39 3.17
N ILE A 982 -7.97 -21.21 3.46
CA ILE A 982 -7.20 -20.11 4.02
C ILE A 982 -6.54 -20.59 5.31
N SER A 983 -5.22 -20.53 5.37
CA SER A 983 -4.45 -20.93 6.55
C SER A 983 -3.57 -19.79 7.04
N PHE A 984 -3.44 -19.73 8.36
CA PHE A 984 -2.41 -18.91 8.98
C PHE A 984 -1.14 -19.73 9.11
N VAL A 985 -0.02 -19.16 8.69
CA VAL A 985 1.29 -19.69 9.07
C VAL A 985 1.52 -19.24 10.50
N SER A 986 1.55 -20.20 11.44
CA SER A 986 1.97 -19.93 12.80
C SER A 986 3.41 -19.41 12.76
N GLU A 987 3.64 -18.22 13.32
CA GLU A 987 5.00 -17.81 13.69
C GLU A 987 5.41 -18.65 14.92
N ASP A 988 5.55 -19.97 14.73
CA ASP A 988 5.98 -20.88 15.78
C ASP A 988 7.39 -20.46 16.20
N GLY A 989 7.49 -19.87 17.40
CA GLY A 989 8.70 -19.84 18.23
C GLY A 989 9.78 -18.79 17.94
N SER A 990 9.72 -17.98 16.87
CA SER A 990 10.86 -17.10 16.54
C SER A 990 11.00 -15.82 17.39
N ASN A 991 9.98 -15.41 18.15
CA ASN A 991 10.13 -14.32 19.12
C ASN A 991 10.78 -14.77 20.44
N GLY A 992 10.88 -16.08 20.69
CA GLY A 992 11.40 -16.63 21.94
C GLY A 992 12.81 -17.21 21.87
N ILE A 993 13.30 -17.58 20.68
CA ILE A 993 14.59 -18.28 20.55
C ILE A 993 15.40 -17.62 19.42
N ASN A 994 16.35 -16.77 19.81
CA ASN A 994 17.41 -16.17 18.99
C ASN A 994 17.03 -15.03 18.02
N ALA A 995 16.07 -14.16 18.37
CA ALA A 995 15.90 -12.85 17.71
C ALA A 995 16.83 -11.76 18.30
N ASP A 996 17.48 -12.03 19.45
CA ASP A 996 18.34 -11.07 20.15
C ASP A 996 19.67 -10.75 19.43
N ASP A 997 19.99 -11.43 18.32
CA ASP A 997 21.24 -11.25 17.57
C ASP A 997 21.19 -10.14 16.50
N ASP A 998 20.03 -9.52 16.23
CA ASP A 998 19.87 -8.49 15.20
C ASP A 998 19.75 -7.09 15.82
N GLU A 999 20.87 -6.38 15.98
CA GLU A 999 20.92 -5.00 16.52
C GLU A 999 20.06 -3.99 15.72
N ASP A 1000 19.78 -4.27 14.44
CA ASP A 1000 18.99 -3.41 13.57
C ASP A 1000 17.47 -3.69 13.60
N PHE A 1001 17.04 -4.83 14.14
CA PHE A 1001 15.62 -5.18 14.26
C PHE A 1001 15.21 -5.17 15.73
N VAL A 1002 14.58 -4.07 16.15
CA VAL A 1002 14.07 -3.94 17.53
C VAL A 1002 12.89 -4.92 17.72
N SER A 1003 13.12 -6.01 18.44
CA SER A 1003 12.04 -6.84 18.99
C SER A 1003 11.25 -6.00 20.00
N PHE A 1004 9.93 -5.89 19.81
CA PHE A 1004 9.07 -5.16 20.73
C PHE A 1004 8.47 -6.13 21.75
N LYS A 1005 8.50 -5.75 23.02
CA LYS A 1005 7.71 -6.41 24.06
C LYS A 1005 6.27 -5.89 24.01
N TYR A 1006 5.32 -6.72 24.44
CA TYR A 1006 3.90 -6.39 24.40
C TYR A 1006 3.23 -6.60 25.76
N TYR A 1007 2.23 -5.79 26.09
CA TYR A 1007 1.38 -5.96 27.26
C TYR A 1007 -0.10 -6.05 26.92
N HIS A 1008 -0.88 -6.74 27.76
CA HIS A 1008 -2.33 -6.80 27.62
C HIS A 1008 -2.97 -5.45 28.00
N SER A 1009 -3.67 -4.81 27.05
CA SER A 1009 -4.37 -3.54 27.28
C SER A 1009 -5.76 -3.84 27.84
N THR A 1010 -6.20 -3.04 28.80
CA THR A 1010 -7.53 -3.12 29.41
C THR A 1010 -8.46 -2.00 28.94
N ARG A 1011 -7.98 -1.11 28.07
CA ARG A 1011 -8.74 -0.01 27.45
C ARG A 1011 -9.68 -0.54 26.36
N VAL A 1012 -10.57 0.30 25.84
CA VAL A 1012 -11.55 -0.07 24.80
C VAL A 1012 -10.86 -0.69 23.58
N LEU A 1013 -9.73 -0.14 23.12
CA LEU A 1013 -9.00 -0.68 21.97
C LEU A 1013 -8.47 -2.11 22.20
N GLY A 1014 -7.95 -2.41 23.38
CA GLY A 1014 -7.53 -3.77 23.76
C GLY A 1014 -8.71 -4.74 23.75
N LYS A 1015 -9.81 -4.36 24.40
CA LYS A 1015 -11.04 -5.18 24.45
C LYS A 1015 -11.63 -5.46 23.06
N LEU A 1016 -11.62 -4.46 22.16
CA LEU A 1016 -12.08 -4.63 20.78
C LEU A 1016 -11.15 -5.52 19.97
N PHE A 1017 -9.84 -5.52 20.25
CA PHE A 1017 -8.89 -6.42 19.61
C PHE A 1017 -9.10 -7.87 20.05
N ASP A 1018 -9.24 -8.09 21.36
CA ASP A 1018 -9.46 -9.40 21.96
C ASP A 1018 -10.80 -10.03 21.55
N ALA A 1019 -11.81 -9.21 21.30
CA ALA A 1019 -13.12 -9.67 20.83
C ALA A 1019 -13.11 -10.27 19.41
N VAL A 1020 -11.99 -10.16 18.67
CA VAL A 1020 -11.85 -10.68 17.30
C VAL A 1020 -10.86 -11.85 17.22
N ASP A 1021 -11.38 -13.08 17.29
CA ASP A 1021 -10.62 -14.30 17.00
C ASP A 1021 -10.71 -14.68 15.50
N GLU A 1022 -9.64 -14.41 14.77
CA GLU A 1022 -9.53 -14.75 13.35
C GLU A 1022 -9.51 -16.27 13.10
N ASN A 1023 -8.93 -17.06 14.01
CA ASN A 1023 -8.88 -18.51 13.89
C ASN A 1023 -10.26 -19.10 14.10
N GLU A 1024 -11.00 -18.61 15.10
CA GLU A 1024 -12.37 -19.02 15.32
C GLU A 1024 -13.25 -18.67 14.11
N VAL A 1025 -13.10 -17.47 13.54
CA VAL A 1025 -13.84 -17.08 12.33
C VAL A 1025 -13.58 -18.07 11.20
N ILE A 1026 -12.32 -18.36 10.88
CA ILE A 1026 -11.98 -19.28 9.78
C ILE A 1026 -12.44 -20.71 10.08
N LYS A 1027 -12.31 -21.18 11.32
CA LYS A 1027 -12.86 -22.49 11.73
C LYS A 1027 -14.37 -22.55 11.53
N ARG A 1028 -15.10 -21.50 11.92
CA ARG A 1028 -16.56 -21.41 11.73
C ARG A 1028 -16.93 -21.39 10.24
N LEU A 1029 -16.22 -20.62 9.43
CA LEU A 1029 -16.41 -20.59 7.97
C LEU A 1029 -16.19 -21.98 7.36
N HIS A 1030 -15.11 -22.65 7.75
CA HIS A 1030 -14.79 -24.00 7.28
C HIS A 1030 -15.81 -25.05 7.73
N ASN A 1031 -16.24 -25.02 8.99
CA ASN A 1031 -17.24 -25.94 9.53
C ASN A 1031 -18.60 -25.78 8.84
N ASN A 1032 -19.01 -24.55 8.52
CA ASN A 1032 -20.22 -24.29 7.76
C ASN A 1032 -20.13 -24.85 6.33
N ARG A 1033 -18.97 -24.69 5.68
CA ARG A 1033 -18.69 -25.30 4.37
C ARG A 1033 -18.81 -26.83 4.41
N ILE A 1034 -18.26 -27.49 5.43
CA ILE A 1034 -18.38 -28.94 5.61
C ILE A 1034 -19.83 -29.35 5.91
N SER A 1035 -20.51 -28.68 6.85
CA SER A 1035 -21.89 -29.00 7.22
C SER A 1035 -22.84 -28.89 6.01
N MET A 1036 -22.76 -27.80 5.25
CA MET A 1036 -23.61 -27.60 4.07
C MET A 1036 -23.29 -28.56 2.91
N THR A 1037 -22.01 -28.87 2.67
CA THR A 1037 -21.63 -29.90 1.69
C THR A 1037 -22.08 -31.30 2.11
N THR A 1038 -22.28 -31.56 3.40
CA THR A 1038 -22.76 -32.86 3.90
C THR A 1038 -24.28 -33.01 3.76
N THR A 1039 -25.05 -31.92 3.90
CA THR A 1039 -26.51 -31.91 3.70
C THR A 1039 -26.91 -31.85 2.22
N SER A 1040 -26.14 -31.18 1.36
CA SER A 1040 -26.40 -31.07 -0.09
C SER A 1040 -25.86 -32.24 -0.94
N ARG A 1041 -25.05 -33.13 -0.34
CA ARG A 1041 -24.51 -34.37 -0.95
C ARG A 1041 -25.58 -35.37 -1.44
N LYS A 1042 -26.87 -35.11 -1.21
CA LYS A 1042 -27.99 -35.93 -1.69
C LYS A 1042 -28.54 -35.51 -3.07
N HIS A 1043 -28.06 -34.44 -3.70
CA HIS A 1043 -28.65 -33.94 -4.96
C HIS A 1043 -27.69 -33.75 -6.15
N TRP A 1044 -26.37 -33.94 -5.99
CA TRP A 1044 -25.38 -33.71 -7.06
C TRP A 1044 -24.67 -35.00 -7.49
N ASN A 1045 -24.72 -35.32 -8.78
CA ASN A 1045 -23.79 -36.29 -9.36
C ASN A 1045 -22.38 -35.67 -9.32
N ARG A 1046 -21.42 -36.43 -8.75
CA ARG A 1046 -20.06 -36.02 -8.37
C ARG A 1046 -19.14 -35.49 -9.50
N THR A 1047 -19.61 -35.35 -10.73
CA THR A 1047 -18.75 -35.20 -11.93
C THR A 1047 -18.78 -33.84 -12.62
N THR A 1048 -19.62 -32.87 -12.22
CA THR A 1048 -19.83 -31.62 -12.98
C THR A 1048 -19.75 -30.36 -12.10
N SER A 1049 -18.98 -29.34 -12.53
CA SER A 1049 -18.76 -28.08 -11.81
C SER A 1049 -20.00 -27.15 -11.83
N LEU A 1050 -20.04 -26.11 -10.98
CA LEU A 1050 -21.09 -25.08 -11.00
C LEU A 1050 -21.25 -24.45 -12.39
N LEU A 1051 -20.13 -24.07 -13.00
CA LEU A 1051 -20.11 -23.49 -14.35
C LEU A 1051 -20.69 -24.46 -15.38
N HIS A 1052 -20.42 -25.75 -15.26
CA HIS A 1052 -21.01 -26.78 -16.13
C HIS A 1052 -22.53 -26.90 -15.95
N HIS A 1053 -23.04 -26.76 -14.72
CA HIS A 1053 -24.49 -26.74 -14.49
C HIS A 1053 -25.16 -25.49 -15.07
N ILE A 1054 -24.52 -24.33 -14.91
CA ILE A 1054 -24.97 -23.08 -15.54
C ILE A 1054 -25.00 -23.24 -17.06
N TRP A 1055 -23.99 -23.91 -17.63
CA TRP A 1055 -23.95 -24.21 -19.06
C TRP A 1055 -25.12 -25.09 -19.51
N LEU A 1056 -25.37 -26.22 -18.85
CA LEU A 1056 -26.50 -27.10 -19.19
C LEU A 1056 -27.84 -26.37 -19.10
N TRP A 1057 -27.97 -25.49 -18.10
CA TRP A 1057 -29.15 -24.66 -17.96
C TRP A 1057 -29.29 -23.64 -19.12
N MET A 1058 -28.20 -22.95 -19.49
CA MET A 1058 -28.17 -22.05 -20.63
C MET A 1058 -28.54 -22.79 -21.94
N GLU A 1059 -28.02 -23.99 -22.14
CA GLU A 1059 -28.33 -24.82 -23.30
C GLU A 1059 -29.82 -25.21 -23.34
N SER A 1060 -30.42 -25.52 -22.18
CA SER A 1060 -31.85 -25.77 -22.06
C SER A 1060 -32.69 -24.53 -22.40
N PHE A 1061 -32.27 -23.35 -21.94
CA PHE A 1061 -32.93 -22.08 -22.25
C PHE A 1061 -32.97 -21.82 -23.76
N TYR A 1062 -31.86 -22.01 -24.47
CA TYR A 1062 -31.82 -21.90 -25.93
C TYR A 1062 -32.70 -22.92 -26.66
N LYS A 1063 -32.94 -24.10 -26.08
CA LYS A 1063 -33.77 -25.14 -26.69
C LYS A 1063 -35.27 -24.89 -26.52
N THR A 1064 -35.66 -24.14 -25.49
CA THR A 1064 -37.04 -24.01 -25.00
C THR A 1064 -37.66 -22.64 -25.22
N ASP A 1065 -36.88 -21.56 -25.29
CA ASP A 1065 -37.41 -20.22 -25.48
C ASP A 1065 -37.68 -19.93 -26.98
N PRO A 1066 -38.94 -19.68 -27.40
CA PRO A 1066 -39.30 -19.45 -28.79
C PRO A 1066 -38.74 -18.13 -29.36
N LYS A 1067 -38.30 -17.19 -28.52
CA LYS A 1067 -37.62 -15.95 -28.96
C LYS A 1067 -36.13 -16.15 -29.25
N MET A 1068 -35.57 -17.32 -28.91
CA MET A 1068 -34.16 -17.64 -29.09
C MET A 1068 -33.95 -18.53 -30.33
N PRO A 1069 -33.33 -18.03 -31.41
CA PRO A 1069 -33.01 -18.89 -32.55
C PRO A 1069 -31.99 -19.95 -32.14
N ARG A 1070 -32.33 -21.25 -32.33
CA ARG A 1070 -31.43 -22.39 -32.04
C ARG A 1070 -30.06 -22.25 -32.72
N SER A 1071 -30.04 -21.68 -33.93
CA SER A 1071 -28.83 -21.43 -34.73
C SER A 1071 -27.95 -20.27 -34.23
N GLY A 1072 -28.45 -19.40 -33.33
CA GLY A 1072 -27.76 -18.19 -32.92
C GLY A 1072 -26.44 -18.49 -32.19
N TRP A 1073 -26.51 -19.10 -31.00
CA TRP A 1073 -25.31 -19.45 -30.24
C TRP A 1073 -24.53 -20.63 -30.83
N GLU A 1074 -25.21 -21.55 -31.52
CA GLU A 1074 -24.57 -22.67 -32.22
C GLU A 1074 -23.65 -22.17 -33.33
N SER A 1075 -24.03 -21.09 -34.04
CA SER A 1075 -23.13 -20.42 -34.99
C SER A 1075 -21.90 -19.84 -34.29
N TYR A 1076 -22.04 -19.19 -33.12
CA TYR A 1076 -20.89 -18.71 -32.35
C TYR A 1076 -20.04 -19.84 -31.75
N LYS A 1077 -20.65 -20.99 -31.42
CA LYS A 1077 -19.99 -22.20 -30.91
C LYS A 1077 -19.22 -22.93 -32.03
N GLU A 1078 -19.86 -23.17 -33.15
CA GLU A 1078 -19.24 -23.77 -34.35
C GLU A 1078 -18.16 -22.87 -34.92
N ARG A 1079 -18.33 -21.54 -34.86
CA ARG A 1079 -17.28 -20.59 -35.24
C ARG A 1079 -16.16 -20.49 -34.21
N ALA A 1080 -16.44 -20.56 -32.91
CA ALA A 1080 -15.39 -20.68 -31.89
C ALA A 1080 -14.57 -21.98 -32.05
N ARG A 1081 -15.24 -23.09 -32.44
CA ARG A 1081 -14.59 -24.34 -32.85
C ARG A 1081 -13.86 -24.23 -34.20
N ALA A 1082 -14.43 -23.56 -35.20
CA ALA A 1082 -13.81 -23.35 -36.51
C ALA A 1082 -12.57 -22.47 -36.39
N ILE A 1083 -12.60 -21.44 -35.53
CA ILE A 1083 -11.45 -20.61 -35.16
C ILE A 1083 -10.33 -21.45 -34.55
N ARG A 1084 -10.63 -22.55 -33.84
CA ARG A 1084 -9.63 -23.51 -33.31
C ARG A 1084 -9.03 -24.41 -34.40
N GLU A 1085 -9.83 -24.84 -35.37
CA GLU A 1085 -9.38 -25.66 -36.52
C GLU A 1085 -8.61 -24.80 -37.56
N GLU A 1086 -9.07 -23.58 -37.85
CA GLU A 1086 -8.33 -22.55 -38.61
C GLU A 1086 -7.12 -22.01 -37.84
N TYR A 1087 -7.10 -22.08 -36.50
CA TYR A 1087 -5.91 -21.75 -35.69
C TYR A 1087 -4.72 -22.67 -35.98
N LYS A 1088 -4.97 -23.89 -36.49
CA LYS A 1088 -3.93 -24.77 -37.02
C LYS A 1088 -3.55 -24.42 -38.46
N ASN A 1089 -4.45 -23.81 -39.25
CA ASN A 1089 -4.29 -23.59 -40.68
C ASN A 1089 -4.93 -22.25 -41.14
N LEU A 1090 -4.19 -21.13 -40.99
CA LEU A 1090 -4.29 -19.81 -41.69
C LEU A 1090 -5.64 -19.18 -42.15
N ILE A 1091 -5.88 -17.95 -41.65
CA ILE A 1091 -6.25 -16.65 -42.31
C ILE A 1091 -7.71 -16.31 -42.75
N GLN A 1092 -8.11 -15.08 -42.35
CA GLN A 1092 -9.08 -14.10 -42.92
C GLN A 1092 -10.55 -14.10 -42.44
N LEU A 1093 -10.88 -13.23 -41.45
CA LEU A 1093 -12.11 -12.38 -41.42
C LEU A 1093 -12.11 -11.40 -40.21
N PRO A 1094 -12.12 -10.06 -40.39
CA PRO A 1094 -11.93 -9.09 -39.29
C PRO A 1094 -13.13 -8.83 -38.36
N GLN A 1095 -14.36 -9.18 -38.75
CA GLN A 1095 -15.58 -8.64 -38.10
C GLN A 1095 -16.23 -9.53 -37.00
N LEU A 1096 -15.71 -10.74 -36.71
CA LEU A 1096 -16.32 -11.67 -35.75
C LEU A 1096 -15.33 -12.43 -34.83
N LEU A 1097 -14.10 -11.93 -34.68
CA LEU A 1097 -12.97 -12.47 -33.88
C LEU A 1097 -13.12 -12.38 -32.34
N CYS A 1098 -14.33 -12.17 -31.81
CA CYS A 1098 -14.54 -11.58 -30.48
C CYS A 1098 -14.30 -12.54 -29.28
N THR A 1099 -14.73 -13.80 -29.31
CA THR A 1099 -14.87 -14.65 -28.09
C THR A 1099 -13.57 -15.25 -27.54
N THR A 1100 -12.78 -15.96 -28.36
CA THR A 1100 -11.47 -16.52 -27.94
C THR A 1100 -10.47 -15.41 -27.62
N ASN A 1101 -10.58 -14.28 -28.34
CA ASN A 1101 -9.78 -13.08 -28.11
C ASN A 1101 -10.10 -12.43 -26.74
N LEU A 1102 -11.38 -12.40 -26.34
CA LEU A 1102 -11.80 -11.88 -25.02
C LEU A 1102 -11.23 -12.69 -23.85
N PHE A 1103 -11.25 -14.02 -23.95
CA PHE A 1103 -10.67 -14.91 -22.93
C PHE A 1103 -9.19 -14.62 -22.72
N CYS A 1104 -8.40 -14.71 -23.79
CA CYS A 1104 -6.95 -14.47 -23.72
C CYS A 1104 -6.61 -13.06 -23.24
N ARG A 1105 -7.36 -12.03 -23.67
CA ARG A 1105 -7.18 -10.64 -23.21
C ARG A 1105 -7.44 -10.48 -21.72
N TYR A 1106 -8.52 -11.06 -21.21
CA TYR A 1106 -8.86 -10.98 -19.80
C TYR A 1106 -7.79 -11.66 -18.94
N GLU A 1107 -7.42 -12.90 -19.26
CA GLU A 1107 -6.40 -13.63 -18.49
C GLU A 1107 -5.05 -12.94 -18.52
N THR A 1108 -4.64 -12.43 -19.68
CA THR A 1108 -3.38 -11.67 -19.80
C THR A 1108 -3.40 -10.43 -18.92
N SER A 1109 -4.49 -9.65 -18.96
CA SER A 1109 -4.65 -8.45 -18.13
C SER A 1109 -4.62 -8.79 -16.63
N LEU A 1110 -5.24 -9.91 -16.24
CA LEU A 1110 -5.25 -10.38 -14.86
C LEU A 1110 -3.85 -10.80 -14.41
N LEU A 1111 -3.14 -11.57 -15.23
CA LEU A 1111 -1.75 -11.97 -14.97
C LEU A 1111 -0.83 -10.75 -14.83
N ASP A 1112 -0.97 -9.75 -15.71
CA ASP A 1112 -0.19 -8.52 -15.63
C ASP A 1112 -0.38 -7.83 -14.28
N LEU A 1113 -1.62 -7.69 -13.81
CA LEU A 1113 -1.90 -7.12 -12.50
C LEU A 1113 -1.31 -7.98 -11.37
N MET A 1114 -1.42 -9.31 -11.47
CA MET A 1114 -0.85 -10.23 -10.48
C MET A 1114 0.68 -10.05 -10.37
N PHE A 1115 1.39 -9.94 -11.48
CA PHE A 1115 2.84 -9.74 -11.50
C PHE A 1115 3.27 -8.32 -11.14
N GLN A 1116 2.55 -7.31 -11.64
CA GLN A 1116 2.88 -5.90 -11.45
C GLN A 1116 2.71 -5.47 -9.98
N TYR A 1117 1.64 -5.92 -9.33
CA TYR A 1117 1.31 -5.59 -7.94
C TYR A 1117 1.77 -6.64 -6.93
N GLY A 1118 2.38 -7.73 -7.42
CA GLY A 1118 3.06 -8.69 -6.57
C GLY A 1118 4.19 -8.02 -5.78
N PRO A 1119 4.50 -8.50 -4.55
CA PRO A 1119 5.66 -8.02 -3.79
C PRO A 1119 6.98 -8.15 -4.54
N SER A 1120 7.04 -9.02 -5.56
CA SER A 1120 8.16 -9.10 -6.50
C SER A 1120 7.70 -9.76 -7.81
N PRO A 1121 8.44 -9.61 -8.93
CA PRO A 1121 8.10 -10.20 -10.22
C PRO A 1121 7.95 -11.74 -10.27
N HIS A 1122 8.25 -12.46 -9.18
CA HIS A 1122 8.20 -13.92 -9.09
C HIS A 1122 7.33 -14.44 -7.94
N LEU A 1123 6.77 -13.54 -7.14
CA LEU A 1123 5.68 -13.82 -6.21
C LEU A 1123 4.50 -12.98 -6.67
N PRO A 1124 3.84 -13.35 -7.79
CA PRO A 1124 2.64 -12.66 -8.21
C PRO A 1124 1.57 -12.77 -7.12
N LEU A 1125 0.67 -11.79 -7.08
CA LEU A 1125 -0.54 -11.91 -6.26
C LEU A 1125 -1.36 -13.12 -6.70
N SER A 1126 -2.18 -13.64 -5.81
CA SER A 1126 -3.17 -14.65 -6.18
C SER A 1126 -4.27 -14.04 -7.06
N GLU A 1127 -4.91 -14.89 -7.88
CA GLU A 1127 -6.07 -14.50 -8.69
C GLU A 1127 -7.17 -13.85 -7.83
N ILE A 1128 -7.39 -14.38 -6.62
CA ILE A 1128 -8.42 -13.89 -5.69
C ILE A 1128 -8.09 -12.48 -5.19
N GLU A 1129 -6.83 -12.18 -4.88
CA GLU A 1129 -6.41 -10.84 -4.43
C GLU A 1129 -6.67 -9.78 -5.51
N VAL A 1130 -6.34 -10.09 -6.77
CA VAL A 1130 -6.60 -9.18 -7.88
C VAL A 1130 -8.11 -9.05 -8.13
N PHE A 1131 -8.84 -10.17 -8.13
CA PHE A 1131 -10.29 -10.19 -8.38
C PHE A 1131 -11.08 -9.42 -7.31
N ILE A 1132 -10.68 -9.50 -6.04
CA ILE A 1132 -11.27 -8.72 -4.94
C ILE A 1132 -10.79 -7.26 -4.96
N GLY A 1133 -9.61 -6.99 -5.52
CA GLY A 1133 -8.99 -5.68 -5.51
C GLY A 1133 -8.28 -5.36 -4.18
N ASN A 1134 -7.66 -6.35 -3.53
CA ASN A 1134 -6.98 -6.17 -2.24
C ASN A 1134 -5.74 -7.05 -2.08
N ILE A 1135 -4.61 -6.44 -1.72
CA ILE A 1135 -3.32 -7.13 -1.51
C ILE A 1135 -3.22 -7.58 -0.05
N LEU A 1136 -3.16 -8.88 0.17
CA LEU A 1136 -3.07 -9.47 1.50
C LEU A 1136 -1.60 -9.49 1.93
N GLY A 1137 -1.24 -8.51 2.75
CA GLY A 1137 0.14 -8.33 3.22
C GLY A 1137 0.66 -9.49 4.08
N LYS A 1138 1.99 -9.53 4.26
CA LYS A 1138 2.68 -10.60 4.99
C LYS A 1138 2.52 -10.58 6.53
N ALA A 1139 2.09 -9.47 7.13
CA ALA A 1139 2.17 -9.26 8.60
C ALA A 1139 0.91 -8.60 9.22
N GLY A 1140 -0.25 -9.24 9.11
CA GLY A 1140 -1.50 -8.72 9.69
C GLY A 1140 -2.09 -7.54 8.91
N ALA A 1141 -2.04 -6.32 9.47
CA ALA A 1141 -2.61 -5.13 8.84
C ALA A 1141 -1.78 -4.66 7.63
N PRO A 1142 -2.41 -4.32 6.48
CA PRO A 1142 -1.69 -3.89 5.30
C PRO A 1142 -0.93 -2.58 5.57
N THR A 1143 0.30 -2.48 5.06
CA THR A 1143 1.10 -1.26 5.12
C THR A 1143 0.41 -0.12 4.35
N SER A 1144 0.77 1.13 4.61
CA SER A 1144 0.22 2.27 3.83
C SER A 1144 0.44 2.09 2.33
N ARG A 1145 1.61 1.60 1.93
CA ARG A 1145 1.90 1.30 0.53
C ARG A 1145 1.05 0.16 -0.02
N GLN A 1146 0.86 -0.93 0.71
CA GLN A 1146 -0.02 -2.03 0.27
C GLN A 1146 -1.45 -1.54 0.04
N ARG A 1147 -1.93 -0.59 0.84
CA ARG A 1147 -3.25 0.04 0.64
C ARG A 1147 -3.29 0.90 -0.63
N GLU A 1148 -2.28 1.74 -0.85
CA GLU A 1148 -2.16 2.53 -2.09
C GLU A 1148 -2.07 1.64 -3.35
N MET A 1149 -1.26 0.58 -3.29
CA MET A 1149 -1.15 -0.41 -4.36
C MET A 1149 -2.47 -1.16 -4.56
N SER A 1150 -3.19 -1.53 -3.50
CA SER A 1150 -4.50 -2.18 -3.61
C SER A 1150 -5.53 -1.28 -4.30
N MET A 1151 -5.56 0.02 -3.98
CA MET A 1151 -6.45 0.98 -4.65
C MET A 1151 -6.11 1.09 -6.14
N SER A 1152 -4.84 1.32 -6.48
CA SER A 1152 -4.38 1.43 -7.87
C SER A 1152 -4.63 0.15 -8.67
N MET A 1153 -4.40 -1.02 -8.06
CA MET A 1153 -4.68 -2.32 -8.68
C MET A 1153 -6.17 -2.51 -8.92
N LYS A 1154 -7.01 -2.22 -7.91
CA LYS A 1154 -8.45 -2.36 -7.99
C LYS A 1154 -9.04 -1.51 -9.12
N GLU A 1155 -8.65 -0.23 -9.20
CA GLU A 1155 -9.12 0.67 -10.26
C GLU A 1155 -8.81 0.11 -11.65
N ARG A 1156 -7.58 -0.36 -11.87
CA ARG A 1156 -7.21 -0.97 -13.16
C ARG A 1156 -7.98 -2.24 -13.45
N PHE A 1157 -8.11 -3.12 -12.46
CA PHE A 1157 -8.86 -4.34 -12.64
C PHE A 1157 -10.31 -4.04 -13.03
N GLU A 1158 -10.93 -3.05 -12.40
CA GLU A 1158 -12.28 -2.59 -12.75
C GLU A 1158 -12.36 -1.99 -14.17
N ASP A 1159 -11.34 -1.27 -14.62
CA ASP A 1159 -11.26 -0.75 -15.99
C ASP A 1159 -11.16 -1.88 -17.02
N HIS A 1160 -10.30 -2.87 -16.78
CA HIS A 1160 -10.20 -4.07 -17.61
C HIS A 1160 -11.52 -4.84 -17.65
N LEU A 1161 -12.15 -5.05 -16.49
CA LEU A 1161 -13.48 -5.66 -16.41
C LEU A 1161 -14.52 -4.86 -17.20
N SER A 1162 -14.49 -3.53 -17.11
CA SER A 1162 -15.43 -2.66 -17.83
C SER A 1162 -15.25 -2.81 -19.34
N MET A 1163 -14.02 -2.90 -19.83
CA MET A 1163 -13.72 -3.13 -21.24
C MET A 1163 -14.19 -4.51 -21.70
N THR A 1164 -13.93 -5.56 -20.91
CA THR A 1164 -14.43 -6.92 -21.19
C THR A 1164 -15.95 -6.94 -21.28
N VAL A 1165 -16.65 -6.28 -20.36
CA VAL A 1165 -18.12 -6.19 -20.34
C VAL A 1165 -18.66 -5.45 -21.57
N LYS A 1166 -18.08 -4.31 -21.95
CA LYS A 1166 -18.50 -3.54 -23.13
C LYS A 1166 -18.46 -4.38 -24.41
N ARG A 1167 -17.39 -5.16 -24.58
CA ARG A 1167 -17.20 -6.04 -25.75
C ARG A 1167 -18.12 -7.25 -25.73
N MET A 1168 -18.33 -7.87 -24.56
CA MET A 1168 -19.35 -8.92 -24.39
C MET A 1168 -20.77 -8.41 -24.69
N THR A 1169 -21.00 -7.10 -24.71
CA THR A 1169 -22.32 -6.47 -24.93
C THR A 1169 -22.39 -5.65 -26.23
N PHE A 1170 -21.36 -5.70 -27.09
CA PHE A 1170 -21.30 -5.00 -28.38
C PHE A 1170 -21.60 -3.48 -28.33
N GLN A 1171 -21.22 -2.82 -27.23
CA GLN A 1171 -21.51 -1.39 -27.05
C GLN A 1171 -20.69 -0.45 -27.95
N ASP A 1172 -19.56 -0.90 -28.52
CA ASP A 1172 -18.64 -0.05 -29.30
C ASP A 1172 -18.68 -0.29 -30.84
N GLU A 1173 -19.37 -1.33 -31.34
CA GLU A 1173 -19.26 -1.78 -32.75
C GLU A 1173 -20.30 -1.21 -33.72
N TYR A 1174 -21.28 -0.43 -33.27
CA TYR A 1174 -22.33 0.13 -34.13
C TYR A 1174 -22.25 1.65 -34.22
N SER A 1175 -21.32 2.13 -35.05
CA SER A 1175 -21.37 3.48 -35.61
C SER A 1175 -21.55 3.34 -37.13
N LEU A 1176 -22.80 3.39 -37.59
CA LEU A 1176 -23.29 3.79 -38.93
C LEU A 1176 -24.61 3.07 -39.30
N GLN A 1177 -25.63 3.90 -39.58
CA GLN A 1177 -26.84 3.69 -40.39
C GLN A 1177 -27.92 2.65 -40.02
N ASN A 1178 -27.73 1.72 -39.09
CA ASN A 1178 -28.84 0.93 -38.51
C ASN A 1178 -28.49 0.48 -37.08
N GLU A 1179 -28.88 1.26 -36.07
CA GLU A 1179 -28.71 0.84 -34.67
C GLU A 1179 -29.67 -0.33 -34.37
N PRO A 1180 -29.17 -1.51 -33.96
CA PRO A 1180 -30.02 -2.61 -33.52
C PRO A 1180 -30.85 -2.18 -32.31
N SER A 1181 -32.06 -2.72 -32.20
CA SER A 1181 -32.92 -2.48 -31.05
C SER A 1181 -32.23 -2.94 -29.76
N ASP A 1182 -32.60 -2.38 -28.61
CA ASP A 1182 -31.99 -2.75 -27.31
C ASP A 1182 -32.10 -4.25 -27.04
N ILE A 1183 -33.19 -4.89 -27.47
CA ILE A 1183 -33.40 -6.32 -27.31
C ILE A 1183 -32.47 -7.15 -28.23
N ASP A 1184 -32.20 -6.70 -29.45
CA ASP A 1184 -31.25 -7.36 -30.36
C ASP A 1184 -29.82 -7.30 -29.83
N ARG A 1185 -29.43 -6.17 -29.20
CA ARG A 1185 -28.12 -6.02 -28.55
C ARG A 1185 -27.99 -6.95 -27.34
N ASP A 1186 -29.01 -7.02 -26.49
CA ASP A 1186 -28.99 -7.91 -25.33
C ASP A 1186 -28.98 -9.40 -25.76
N ILE A 1187 -29.70 -9.79 -26.82
CA ILE A 1187 -29.66 -11.15 -27.41
C ILE A 1187 -28.26 -11.47 -27.93
N LEU A 1188 -27.65 -10.56 -28.67
CA LEU A 1188 -26.29 -10.73 -29.19
C LEU A 1188 -25.27 -10.86 -28.04
N GLY A 1189 -25.39 -10.04 -27.00
CA GLY A 1189 -24.57 -10.13 -25.81
C GLY A 1189 -24.75 -11.45 -25.05
N LEU A 1190 -25.97 -12.01 -25.02
CA LEU A 1190 -26.24 -13.33 -24.45
C LEU A 1190 -25.55 -14.44 -25.26
N HIS A 1191 -25.58 -14.37 -26.59
CA HIS A 1191 -24.90 -15.33 -27.47
C HIS A 1191 -23.38 -15.34 -27.24
N VAL A 1192 -22.75 -14.17 -27.19
CA VAL A 1192 -21.30 -14.06 -26.93
C VAL A 1192 -20.93 -14.53 -25.54
N SER A 1193 -21.69 -14.13 -24.52
CA SER A 1193 -21.44 -14.56 -23.14
C SER A 1193 -21.55 -16.09 -23.01
N ALA A 1194 -22.55 -16.71 -23.67
CA ALA A 1194 -22.74 -18.15 -23.68
C ALA A 1194 -21.61 -18.86 -24.42
N ALA A 1195 -21.17 -18.34 -25.57
CA ALA A 1195 -20.03 -18.87 -26.30
C ALA A 1195 -18.73 -18.79 -25.47
N CYS A 1196 -18.47 -17.68 -24.78
CA CYS A 1196 -17.33 -17.53 -23.88
C CYS A 1196 -17.36 -18.55 -22.73
N LEU A 1197 -18.53 -18.79 -22.12
CA LEU A 1197 -18.68 -19.80 -21.08
C LEU A 1197 -18.48 -21.22 -21.62
N TRP A 1198 -18.97 -21.50 -22.84
CA TRP A 1198 -18.79 -22.79 -23.49
C TRP A 1198 -17.32 -23.09 -23.74
N CYS A 1199 -16.59 -22.14 -24.33
CA CYS A 1199 -15.14 -22.23 -24.58
C CYS A 1199 -14.38 -22.51 -23.29
N PHE A 1200 -14.64 -21.74 -22.22
CA PHE A 1200 -14.01 -21.97 -20.91
C PHE A 1200 -14.22 -23.39 -20.37
N LEU A 1201 -15.38 -24.01 -20.63
CA LEU A 1201 -15.74 -25.33 -20.10
C LEU A 1201 -15.27 -26.52 -20.94
N HIS A 1202 -15.12 -26.34 -22.26
CA HIS A 1202 -14.90 -27.44 -23.20
C HIS A 1202 -13.53 -27.39 -23.86
N ASP A 1203 -12.82 -26.28 -23.74
CA ASP A 1203 -11.47 -26.20 -24.20
C ASP A 1203 -10.50 -26.51 -23.05
N ASP A 1204 -9.53 -27.39 -23.33
CA ASP A 1204 -8.31 -27.57 -22.54
C ASP A 1204 -7.37 -26.37 -22.78
N LEU A 1205 -7.89 -25.14 -22.62
CA LEU A 1205 -7.20 -23.87 -22.87
C LEU A 1205 -5.96 -23.65 -21.98
N GLY A 1206 -5.73 -24.54 -21.00
CA GLY A 1206 -4.58 -24.52 -20.10
C GLY A 1206 -3.25 -24.99 -20.72
N ALA A 1207 -3.24 -25.46 -21.96
CA ALA A 1207 -2.04 -25.88 -22.68
C ALA A 1207 -1.65 -24.88 -23.78
N PHE A 1208 -1.36 -23.63 -23.41
CA PHE A 1208 -0.52 -22.79 -24.26
C PHE A 1208 0.91 -23.33 -24.14
N ASP A 1209 1.28 -24.24 -25.04
CA ASP A 1209 2.62 -24.79 -25.16
C ASP A 1209 3.58 -23.69 -25.62
N GLY A 1210 4.35 -23.15 -24.66
CA GLY A 1210 5.18 -21.98 -24.87
C GLY A 1210 5.91 -21.49 -23.62
N GLY A 1211 6.47 -22.43 -22.83
CA GLY A 1211 7.43 -22.13 -21.76
C GLY A 1211 7.01 -22.61 -20.37
N LYS A 1212 7.81 -23.48 -19.76
CA LYS A 1212 7.62 -24.12 -18.43
C LYS A 1212 7.67 -23.15 -17.23
N LYS A 1213 6.79 -22.16 -17.17
CA LYS A 1213 6.41 -21.49 -15.91
C LYS A 1213 4.89 -21.51 -15.78
N ALA A 1214 4.40 -22.55 -15.12
CA ALA A 1214 3.06 -22.75 -14.57
C ALA A 1214 1.92 -22.06 -15.34
N SER A 1215 1.14 -22.84 -16.10
CA SER A 1215 -0.25 -22.47 -16.36
C SER A 1215 -0.95 -22.32 -15.00
N LEU A 1216 -1.06 -21.08 -14.54
CA LEU A 1216 -1.94 -20.73 -13.45
C LEU A 1216 -3.33 -20.98 -14.04
N ASP A 1217 -3.89 -22.17 -13.87
CA ASP A 1217 -5.27 -22.45 -14.29
C ASP A 1217 -6.20 -21.47 -13.52
N LEU A 1218 -6.54 -20.36 -14.20
CA LEU A 1218 -7.29 -19.20 -13.71
C LEU A 1218 -8.78 -19.47 -13.88
N LYS A 1219 -9.58 -19.16 -12.86
CA LYS A 1219 -11.01 -19.53 -12.84
C LYS A 1219 -11.96 -18.36 -13.08
N SER A 1220 -11.51 -17.13 -12.84
CA SER A 1220 -12.35 -15.94 -12.77
C SER A 1220 -13.09 -15.63 -14.07
N PHE A 1221 -12.51 -15.90 -15.24
CA PHE A 1221 -13.17 -15.64 -16.52
C PHE A 1221 -14.46 -16.44 -16.71
N GLY A 1222 -14.47 -17.71 -16.29
CA GLY A 1222 -15.68 -18.55 -16.36
C GLY A 1222 -16.85 -17.92 -15.60
N TYR A 1223 -16.59 -17.32 -14.43
CA TYR A 1223 -17.61 -16.61 -13.65
C TYR A 1223 -17.97 -15.24 -14.24
N VAL A 1224 -17.04 -14.54 -14.89
CA VAL A 1224 -17.33 -13.33 -15.67
C VAL A 1224 -18.34 -13.66 -16.78
N ALA A 1225 -18.06 -14.68 -17.60
CA ALA A 1225 -18.93 -15.12 -18.67
C ALA A 1225 -20.31 -15.58 -18.14
N ALA A 1226 -20.33 -16.40 -17.09
CA ALA A 1226 -21.55 -16.85 -16.45
C ALA A 1226 -22.40 -15.69 -15.91
N ALA A 1227 -21.81 -14.74 -15.18
CA ALA A 1227 -22.51 -13.58 -14.66
C ALA A 1227 -23.12 -12.71 -15.79
N MET A 1228 -22.40 -12.59 -16.91
CA MET A 1228 -22.88 -11.87 -18.08
C MET A 1228 -24.05 -12.58 -18.78
N CYS A 1229 -24.03 -13.92 -18.91
CA CYS A 1229 -25.19 -14.68 -19.39
C CYS A 1229 -26.46 -14.36 -18.59
N PHE A 1230 -26.35 -14.39 -17.25
CA PHE A 1230 -27.47 -14.07 -16.37
C PHE A 1230 -27.96 -12.64 -16.52
N ARG A 1231 -27.03 -11.69 -16.63
CA ARG A 1231 -27.33 -10.27 -16.79
C ARG A 1231 -28.08 -10.00 -18.10
N MET A 1232 -27.59 -10.53 -19.23
CA MET A 1232 -28.19 -10.32 -20.54
C MET A 1232 -29.57 -10.97 -20.62
N ARG A 1233 -29.70 -12.23 -20.19
CA ARG A 1233 -31.01 -12.89 -20.13
C ARG A 1233 -32.01 -12.12 -19.27
N GLY A 1234 -31.58 -11.63 -18.10
CA GLY A 1234 -32.44 -10.86 -17.21
C GLY A 1234 -33.06 -9.65 -17.90
N ARG A 1235 -32.32 -8.98 -18.80
CA ARG A 1235 -32.82 -7.86 -19.61
C ARG A 1235 -33.78 -8.30 -20.71
N ILE A 1236 -33.45 -9.40 -21.41
CA ILE A 1236 -34.30 -9.95 -22.48
C ILE A 1236 -35.66 -10.43 -21.95
N VAL A 1237 -35.70 -10.94 -20.72
CA VAL A 1237 -36.96 -11.39 -20.09
C VAL A 1237 -37.77 -10.19 -19.56
N SER A 1238 -37.12 -9.08 -19.20
CA SER A 1238 -37.82 -7.87 -18.70
C SER A 1238 -38.36 -6.97 -19.81
N ASN A 1239 -37.75 -7.02 -21.00
CA ASN A 1239 -38.18 -6.33 -22.21
C ASN A 1239 -39.15 -7.20 -23.02
#